data_AF-A0A501WUU5-F1
#
_entry.id   AF-A0A501WUU5-F1
#
_cell.length_a   1.000
_cell.length_b   1.000
_cell.length_c   1.000
_cell.angle_alpha   90.00
_cell.angle_beta   90.00
_cell.angle_gamma   90.00
#
_symmetry.space_group_name_H-M   'P 1'
#
loop_
_entity.id
_entity.type
_entity.pdbx_description
1 polymer ?
#
loop_
_entity_poly.entity_id
_entity_poly.type
_entity_poly.pdbx_seq_one_letter_code
_entity_poly.pdbx_strand_id
1 'polypeptide(L)'
;MIQGVNSITPSYVEQLINFAPTELITQSGISDLQRDGSVALFNMLVRNGVAYLADEVGMGKTYIGLAVMHLLRYQKPDARVLIITPRRNIQEKWTNDLASFVHQNWLRADHRVKTPQGTPDWPTETPNRLSDWLDNLYDKDMEPHDTILRMTSFSINAKNDDRGKLTGKNWTLPTTSTQKTLIEGIRKLIDKATNYDLIIVDEAHNLKHGYQEGIPSSLRNETLHHLFRPKDKTDQNKPWLLMLSATPMENGDPMSLVRQFEVFGRERDQLRLTDDEDSPIPLHELAGDHSSHHLKDLQRRLIVRRVAELKLPDDSNLTRNMYRREWRKGGVESHEQPLKAASLHERLVNSVIQKNVFEMLQRDKGGKYRIGALESFEIYAGAESSLSETDDGIDQVGLVLPDQRLIADLCQSYRNTFSAEVPHPKLNAVAKMLSEKVAQREKALVFVRRVATTTDLASRVSAAFDQEIIARIKSAIVHDEASIVDKIAQVWTKKRASREYAEFEETTERQELQDPSMEEEKQNEESNEVVSEVVPSLFTWWFRGARTNQKEYAHLFTGRYLREQLEASSKLSLLLEENYVDWVLLRPQNCLAQLAHDSTSSEMDVISGIAKYLPIELSTGTIKNYRRTFHHVQLATLRWMLEQPCYSTLHDNLRILVDEIFDNPGLIKNTASSISGKLIREMLAIQGIYPSLARSKEPEVSRAVARGVFEAQGEAATFDFRLALRQREQIRHMQTATLRNGAPLIDLYLACLKTQKRSIMLNGNLSPNRVAKTLVSEWDKWARTPEASLNCGLSELIEIKQNFDLIRKLNFPTIDVVQQTTRALDRPLLEGQEPYSDSKGNIRSVRRFLTQEFSGQAPTAAAQGGQKDERRHRITTHFRMPGMPWVVVATNVYEEGVDLHTFCKTVIHHGISHTASSVEQRTGRVDRIGGLFQRDVASMKNISEFVDERKIQSLFPYQNDTFEKFQVRRVLLNCNRMVQRLHDTDKPIEEDKEAFISDRFDVPKQITQRLSSPFDVKESEWLRGELAEPDRKSDFCTAKYLSELKLLESKLEKTYSPFEDSRGQGIERHYNIADSKLFVRPKSDRLGDSLLVDINLVQKDGVQKAKIIHSNANGEGWCDSALKAINDLFSEHH
;
A
#
# COMPACT_ATOMS: atom_id res chain seq x y z
N MET A 1 30.41 -19.02 -13.97
CA MET A 1 29.28 -19.94 -14.26
C MET A 1 28.96 -20.65 -12.96
N ILE A 2 27.69 -20.71 -12.56
CA ILE A 2 27.30 -21.45 -11.35
C ILE A 2 27.20 -22.93 -11.72
N GLN A 3 27.98 -23.78 -11.08
CA GLN A 3 27.98 -25.21 -11.36
C GLN A 3 26.60 -25.83 -11.05
N GLY A 4 26.08 -26.66 -11.96
CA GLY A 4 24.81 -27.36 -11.78
C GLY A 4 23.55 -26.57 -12.13
N VAL A 5 23.68 -25.33 -12.63
CA VAL A 5 22.55 -24.51 -13.09
C VAL A 5 22.55 -24.45 -14.62
N ASN A 6 21.45 -24.89 -15.22
CA ASN A 6 21.30 -25.01 -16.68
C ASN A 6 20.22 -24.06 -17.22
N SER A 7 20.31 -23.75 -18.51
CA SER A 7 19.32 -22.94 -19.22
C SER A 7 17.93 -23.60 -19.21
N ILE A 8 16.88 -22.79 -19.26
CA ILE A 8 15.48 -23.22 -19.10
C ILE A 8 14.61 -22.79 -20.28
N THR A 9 13.45 -23.42 -20.42
CA THR A 9 12.45 -23.12 -21.45
C THR A 9 11.18 -22.49 -20.85
N PRO A 10 10.29 -21.90 -21.68
CA PRO A 10 8.97 -21.45 -21.24
C PRO A 10 8.13 -22.51 -20.52
N SER A 11 8.11 -23.75 -21.04
CA SER A 11 7.33 -24.86 -20.45
C SER A 11 7.84 -25.25 -19.06
N TYR A 12 9.14 -25.08 -18.80
CA TYR A 12 9.72 -25.30 -17.48
C TYR A 12 9.17 -24.30 -16.47
N VAL A 13 9.07 -23.02 -16.84
CA VAL A 13 8.60 -21.95 -15.97
C VAL A 13 7.10 -22.02 -15.73
N GLU A 14 6.28 -22.34 -16.74
CA GLU A 14 4.81 -22.50 -16.60
C GLU A 14 4.41 -23.55 -15.58
N GLN A 15 5.26 -24.56 -15.41
CA GLN A 15 5.07 -25.64 -14.46
C GLN A 15 5.39 -25.26 -13.00
N LEU A 16 6.10 -24.14 -12.77
CA LEU A 16 6.52 -23.66 -11.45
C LEU A 16 5.84 -22.34 -11.05
N ILE A 17 5.56 -21.47 -12.02
CA ILE A 17 5.12 -20.09 -11.77
C ILE A 17 3.87 -19.77 -12.58
N ASN A 18 2.80 -19.37 -11.91
CA ASN A 18 1.65 -18.71 -12.49
C ASN A 18 1.80 -17.18 -12.39
N PHE A 19 2.14 -16.52 -13.48
CA PHE A 19 2.23 -15.06 -13.54
C PHE A 19 0.86 -14.35 -13.54
N ALA A 20 -0.25 -15.08 -13.70
CA ALA A 20 -1.61 -14.56 -13.64
C ALA A 20 -2.47 -15.29 -12.57
N PRO A 21 -2.17 -15.13 -11.27
CA PRO A 21 -2.89 -15.81 -10.20
C PRO A 21 -4.30 -15.25 -9.94
N THR A 22 -4.69 -14.16 -10.61
CA THR A 22 -6.02 -13.56 -10.49
C THR A 22 -6.63 -13.33 -11.87
N GLU A 23 -7.97 -13.31 -11.95
CA GLU A 23 -8.69 -13.01 -13.19
C GLU A 23 -8.28 -11.64 -13.77
N LEU A 24 -8.06 -10.65 -12.91
CA LEU A 24 -7.66 -9.31 -13.30
C LEU A 24 -6.27 -9.28 -13.98
N ILE A 25 -5.31 -10.08 -13.50
CA ILE A 25 -4.00 -10.19 -14.17
C ILE A 25 -4.14 -11.02 -15.45
N THR A 26 -4.96 -12.07 -15.43
CA THR A 26 -5.24 -12.90 -16.62
C THR A 26 -5.77 -12.05 -17.77
N GLN A 27 -6.75 -11.18 -17.48
CA GLN A 27 -7.33 -10.26 -18.46
C GLN A 27 -6.32 -9.23 -18.99
N SER A 28 -5.24 -8.93 -18.24
CA SER A 28 -4.21 -7.99 -18.69
C SER A 28 -3.29 -8.57 -19.77
N GLY A 29 -3.27 -9.90 -19.98
CA GLY A 29 -2.44 -10.56 -20.99
C GLY A 29 -0.92 -10.46 -20.76
N ILE A 30 -0.47 -10.07 -19.56
CA ILE A 30 0.96 -9.86 -19.27
C ILE A 30 1.71 -11.13 -18.85
N SER A 31 1.01 -12.25 -18.62
CA SER A 31 1.61 -13.50 -18.11
C SER A 31 2.66 -14.07 -19.05
N ASP A 32 2.35 -14.16 -20.34
CA ASP A 32 3.27 -14.67 -21.36
C ASP A 32 4.50 -13.77 -21.48
N LEU A 33 4.29 -12.44 -21.46
CA LEU A 33 5.39 -11.49 -21.42
C LEU A 33 6.28 -11.82 -20.22
N GLN A 34 5.75 -11.82 -19.00
CA GLN A 34 6.52 -12.06 -17.76
C GLN A 34 7.27 -13.39 -17.79
N ARG A 35 6.62 -14.48 -18.22
CA ARG A 35 7.23 -15.80 -18.45
C ARG A 35 8.45 -15.69 -19.37
N ASP A 36 8.25 -15.16 -20.58
CA ASP A 36 9.30 -15.09 -21.60
C ASP A 36 10.47 -14.21 -21.16
N GLY A 37 10.19 -13.11 -20.46
CA GLY A 37 11.23 -12.26 -19.88
C GLY A 37 12.01 -12.95 -18.77
N SER A 38 11.34 -13.69 -17.88
CA SER A 38 12.03 -14.47 -16.84
C SER A 38 12.93 -15.55 -17.42
N VAL A 39 12.46 -16.27 -18.45
CA VAL A 39 13.26 -17.27 -19.18
C VAL A 39 14.48 -16.60 -19.82
N ALA A 40 14.25 -15.53 -20.58
CA ALA A 40 15.32 -14.85 -21.30
C ALA A 40 16.39 -14.29 -20.35
N LEU A 41 15.99 -13.63 -19.26
CA LEU A 41 16.94 -13.12 -18.25
C LEU A 41 17.70 -14.24 -17.56
N PHE A 42 17.02 -15.34 -17.21
CA PHE A 42 17.68 -16.49 -16.58
C PHE A 42 18.74 -17.07 -17.52
N ASN A 43 18.41 -17.26 -18.80
CA ASN A 43 19.33 -17.79 -19.80
C ASN A 43 20.47 -16.80 -20.13
N MET A 44 20.23 -15.49 -20.12
CA MET A 44 21.30 -14.47 -20.19
C MET A 44 22.25 -14.56 -19.00
N LEU A 45 21.75 -14.76 -17.78
CA LEU A 45 22.59 -14.92 -16.60
C LEU A 45 23.38 -16.24 -16.63
N VAL A 46 22.76 -17.34 -17.07
CA VAL A 46 23.45 -18.61 -17.32
C VAL A 46 24.58 -18.40 -18.31
N ARG A 47 24.35 -17.74 -19.45
CA ARG A 47 25.36 -17.59 -20.51
C ARG A 47 26.43 -16.55 -20.23
N ASN A 48 26.03 -15.36 -19.77
CA ASN A 48 26.88 -14.16 -19.70
C ASN A 48 27.21 -13.75 -18.26
N GLY A 49 26.47 -14.24 -17.26
CA GLY A 49 26.59 -13.81 -15.86
C GLY A 49 26.12 -12.38 -15.58
N VAL A 50 25.53 -11.72 -16.57
CA VAL A 50 24.93 -10.38 -16.49
C VAL A 50 23.65 -10.33 -17.34
N ALA A 51 22.64 -9.61 -16.87
CA ALA A 51 21.41 -9.38 -17.62
C ALA A 51 20.77 -8.04 -17.19
N TYR A 52 19.99 -7.44 -18.09
CA TYR A 52 19.30 -6.17 -17.84
C TYR A 52 17.83 -6.25 -18.24
N LEU A 53 16.94 -6.10 -17.25
CA LEU A 53 15.51 -5.94 -17.50
C LEU A 53 15.15 -4.46 -17.64
N ALA A 54 14.85 -4.06 -18.87
CA ALA A 54 14.51 -2.69 -19.26
C ALA A 54 13.02 -2.48 -19.56
N ASP A 55 12.12 -3.32 -19.07
CA ASP A 55 10.67 -3.18 -19.24
C ASP A 55 10.11 -1.83 -18.73
N GLU A 56 9.02 -1.38 -19.35
CA GLU A 56 8.33 -0.13 -18.99
C GLU A 56 7.89 -0.09 -17.50
N VAL A 57 7.67 1.12 -16.96
CA VAL A 57 7.34 1.30 -15.53
C VAL A 57 6.03 0.59 -15.19
N GLY A 58 6.00 -0.27 -14.17
CA GLY A 58 4.75 -0.93 -13.77
C GLY A 58 4.39 -2.22 -14.53
N MET A 59 5.30 -2.77 -15.35
CA MET A 59 5.15 -4.10 -15.99
C MET A 59 5.49 -5.31 -15.08
N GLY A 60 5.79 -5.07 -13.80
CA GLY A 60 6.11 -6.15 -12.85
C GLY A 60 7.59 -6.58 -12.83
N LYS A 61 8.53 -5.64 -13.04
CA LYS A 61 9.98 -5.91 -12.94
C LYS A 61 10.40 -6.62 -11.66
N THR A 62 9.83 -6.23 -10.52
CA THR A 62 10.04 -6.90 -9.22
C THR A 62 9.65 -8.38 -9.29
N TYR A 63 8.48 -8.71 -9.85
CA TYR A 63 8.01 -10.10 -9.97
C TYR A 63 8.88 -10.94 -10.91
N ILE A 64 9.39 -10.33 -12.00
CA ILE A 64 10.34 -11.00 -12.90
C ILE A 64 11.68 -11.25 -12.19
N GLY A 65 12.16 -10.28 -11.40
CA GLY A 65 13.37 -10.45 -10.57
C GLY A 65 13.20 -11.56 -9.51
N LEU A 66 12.03 -11.59 -8.84
CA LEU A 66 11.67 -12.67 -7.92
C LEU A 66 11.57 -14.02 -8.64
N ALA A 67 11.02 -14.08 -9.84
CA ALA A 67 10.98 -15.31 -10.63
C ALA A 67 12.41 -15.81 -10.94
N VAL A 68 13.31 -14.95 -11.41
CA VAL A 68 14.72 -15.33 -11.67
C VAL A 68 15.41 -15.82 -10.40
N MET A 69 15.22 -15.13 -9.28
CA MET A 69 15.72 -15.53 -7.96
C MET A 69 15.25 -16.93 -7.55
N HIS A 70 13.95 -17.21 -7.66
CA HIS A 70 13.38 -18.50 -7.23
C HIS A 70 13.64 -19.62 -8.23
N LEU A 71 13.79 -19.32 -9.53
CA LEU A 71 14.26 -20.30 -10.53
C LEU A 71 15.70 -20.73 -10.24
N LEU A 72 16.56 -19.79 -9.82
CA LEU A 72 17.92 -20.12 -9.35
C LEU A 72 17.85 -20.98 -8.09
N ARG A 73 17.03 -20.59 -7.11
CA ARG A 73 16.84 -21.34 -5.86
C ARG A 73 16.35 -22.77 -6.11
N TYR A 74 15.45 -22.94 -7.06
CA TYR A 74 14.88 -24.24 -7.37
C TYR A 74 15.91 -25.22 -7.95
N GLN A 75 16.87 -24.73 -8.76
CA GLN A 75 17.99 -25.55 -9.28
C GLN A 75 19.16 -25.64 -8.29
N LYS A 76 19.37 -24.61 -7.46
CA LYS A 76 20.41 -24.53 -6.43
C LYS A 76 19.79 -24.09 -5.10
N PRO A 77 19.32 -25.04 -4.25
CA PRO A 77 18.58 -24.73 -3.02
C PRO A 77 19.33 -23.86 -2.01
N ASP A 78 20.66 -23.92 -1.99
CA ASP A 78 21.54 -23.15 -1.11
C ASP A 78 21.97 -21.78 -1.69
N ALA A 79 21.45 -21.38 -2.87
CA ALA A 79 21.90 -20.19 -3.58
C ALA A 79 21.70 -18.89 -2.80
N ARG A 80 22.76 -18.12 -2.52
CA ARG A 80 22.62 -16.88 -1.72
C ARG A 80 22.34 -15.67 -2.59
N VAL A 81 21.30 -14.90 -2.26
CA VAL A 81 20.85 -13.74 -3.05
C VAL A 81 20.96 -12.45 -2.26
N LEU A 82 21.52 -11.42 -2.90
CA LEU A 82 21.57 -10.05 -2.39
C LEU A 82 20.73 -9.13 -3.30
N ILE A 83 19.75 -8.46 -2.73
CA ILE A 83 18.95 -7.46 -3.45
C ILE A 83 19.37 -6.06 -2.98
N ILE A 84 19.66 -5.17 -3.92
CA ILE A 84 19.99 -3.76 -3.66
C ILE A 84 18.85 -2.91 -4.20
N THR A 85 18.21 -2.17 -3.30
CA THR A 85 17.09 -1.27 -3.59
C THR A 85 17.50 0.19 -3.38
N PRO A 86 16.89 1.18 -4.04
CA PRO A 86 17.33 2.58 -3.92
C PRO A 86 16.96 3.19 -2.56
N ARG A 87 15.81 2.83 -1.98
CA ARG A 87 15.24 3.45 -0.78
C ARG A 87 14.46 2.44 0.07
N ARG A 88 14.18 2.83 1.32
CA ARG A 88 13.47 2.01 2.32
C ARG A 88 12.09 1.52 1.86
N ASN A 89 11.30 2.39 1.25
CA ASN A 89 9.97 2.01 0.76
C ASN A 89 10.02 0.91 -0.32
N ILE A 90 11.08 0.90 -1.15
CA ILE A 90 11.30 -0.17 -2.13
C ILE A 90 11.77 -1.45 -1.44
N GLN A 91 12.67 -1.35 -0.46
CA GLN A 91 13.09 -2.49 0.37
C GLN A 91 11.88 -3.20 1.00
N GLU A 92 11.00 -2.46 1.67
CA GLU A 92 9.77 -2.98 2.29
C GLU A 92 8.82 -3.58 1.24
N LYS A 93 8.69 -2.93 0.08
CA LYS A 93 7.90 -3.46 -1.04
C LYS A 93 8.43 -4.81 -1.52
N TRP A 94 9.75 -4.98 -1.65
CA TRP A 94 10.34 -6.25 -2.06
C TRP A 94 10.05 -7.37 -1.05
N THR A 95 10.16 -7.11 0.26
CA THR A 95 9.84 -8.09 1.30
C THR A 95 8.40 -8.57 1.19
N ASN A 96 7.45 -7.64 1.04
CA ASN A 96 6.03 -7.96 0.89
C ASN A 96 5.73 -8.68 -0.43
N ASP A 97 6.32 -8.21 -1.54
CA ASP A 97 6.15 -8.82 -2.86
C ASP A 97 6.74 -10.23 -2.91
N LEU A 98 7.86 -10.51 -2.23
CA LEU A 98 8.46 -11.84 -2.13
C LEU A 98 7.50 -12.82 -1.46
N ALA A 99 6.97 -12.46 -0.29
CA ALA A 99 6.01 -13.30 0.43
C ALA A 99 4.75 -13.56 -0.41
N SER A 100 4.22 -12.50 -1.03
CA SER A 100 3.05 -12.59 -1.92
C SER A 100 3.31 -13.45 -3.15
N PHE A 101 4.48 -13.29 -3.80
CA PHE A 101 4.87 -14.04 -4.99
C PHE A 101 4.97 -15.55 -4.70
N VAL A 102 5.64 -15.93 -3.62
CA VAL A 102 5.72 -17.35 -3.23
C VAL A 102 4.33 -17.90 -2.91
N HIS A 103 3.50 -17.12 -2.22
CA HIS A 103 2.16 -17.57 -1.84
C HIS A 103 1.23 -17.75 -3.04
N GLN A 104 1.20 -16.78 -3.95
CA GLN A 104 0.18 -16.69 -5.01
C GLN A 104 0.67 -17.15 -6.38
N ASN A 105 1.92 -16.88 -6.73
CA ASN A 105 2.46 -17.15 -8.06
C ASN A 105 3.21 -18.47 -8.13
N TRP A 106 3.93 -18.85 -7.07
CA TRP A 106 4.63 -20.12 -7.05
C TRP A 106 3.67 -21.29 -6.82
N LEU A 107 3.65 -22.23 -7.76
CA LEU A 107 2.60 -23.26 -7.87
C LEU A 107 2.76 -24.42 -6.89
N ARG A 108 3.99 -24.75 -6.51
CA ARG A 108 4.31 -26.02 -5.81
C ARG A 108 4.83 -25.76 -4.41
N ALA A 109 4.41 -26.56 -3.44
CA ALA A 109 5.08 -26.62 -2.14
C ALA A 109 6.22 -27.63 -2.25
N ASP A 110 7.40 -27.17 -2.67
CA ASP A 110 8.53 -28.01 -3.08
C ASP A 110 9.68 -28.07 -2.06
N HIS A 111 9.52 -27.45 -0.89
CA HIS A 111 10.53 -27.36 0.17
C HIS A 111 11.86 -26.71 -0.27
N ARG A 112 11.87 -25.96 -1.37
CA ARG A 112 13.01 -25.16 -1.84
C ARG A 112 12.67 -23.68 -1.87
N VAL A 113 11.49 -23.37 -2.39
CA VAL A 113 10.95 -22.02 -2.55
C VAL A 113 9.76 -21.80 -1.62
N LYS A 114 8.84 -22.76 -1.59
CA LYS A 114 7.56 -22.65 -0.87
C LYS A 114 7.38 -23.78 0.11
N THR A 115 7.07 -23.42 1.35
CA THR A 115 6.74 -24.36 2.42
C THR A 115 5.36 -25.01 2.17
N PRO A 116 5.05 -26.14 2.84
CA PRO A 116 3.70 -26.72 2.87
C PRO A 116 2.59 -25.73 3.28
N GLN A 117 2.92 -24.76 4.14
CA GLN A 117 2.01 -23.70 4.60
C GLN A 117 1.80 -22.60 3.54
N GLY A 118 2.58 -22.62 2.45
CA GLY A 118 2.51 -21.65 1.38
C GLY A 118 3.26 -20.35 1.67
N THR A 119 4.24 -20.37 2.57
CA THR A 119 5.14 -19.25 2.87
C THR A 119 6.50 -19.43 2.18
N PRO A 120 7.31 -18.36 2.03
CA PRO A 120 8.72 -18.49 1.65
C PRO A 120 9.48 -19.45 2.57
N ASP A 121 10.32 -20.29 1.99
CA ASP A 121 11.15 -21.25 2.73
C ASP A 121 12.41 -20.60 3.34
N TRP A 122 12.91 -19.57 2.66
CA TRP A 122 14.00 -18.74 3.12
C TRP A 122 13.44 -17.47 3.77
N PRO A 123 13.81 -17.17 5.03
CA PRO A 123 13.48 -15.90 5.64
C PRO A 123 14.19 -14.75 4.90
N THR A 124 13.61 -13.56 4.97
CA THR A 124 14.14 -12.35 4.34
C THR A 124 14.56 -11.36 5.41
N GLU A 125 15.81 -10.89 5.33
CA GLU A 125 16.39 -9.93 6.25
C GLU A 125 16.63 -8.59 5.57
N THR A 126 16.28 -7.50 6.27
CA THR A 126 16.38 -6.13 5.78
C THR A 126 17.23 -5.27 6.73
N PRO A 127 18.53 -5.55 6.88
CA PRO A 127 19.37 -4.83 7.83
C PRO A 127 19.40 -3.32 7.51
N ASN A 128 19.31 -2.51 8.57
CA ASN A 128 19.23 -1.06 8.42
C ASN A 128 20.58 -0.42 8.17
N ARG A 129 21.64 -0.97 8.79
CA ARG A 129 23.02 -0.52 8.66
C ARG A 129 23.88 -1.62 8.07
N LEU A 130 25.04 -1.23 7.53
CA LEU A 130 26.05 -2.20 7.09
C LEU A 130 26.55 -3.07 8.26
N SER A 131 26.63 -2.52 9.48
CA SER A 131 26.98 -3.28 10.68
C SER A 131 25.98 -4.38 11.00
N ASP A 132 24.69 -4.08 10.89
CA ASP A 132 23.61 -5.04 11.15
C ASP A 132 23.68 -6.19 10.14
N TRP A 133 24.02 -5.88 8.88
CA TRP A 133 24.25 -6.90 7.86
C TRP A 133 25.44 -7.80 8.20
N LEU A 134 26.57 -7.22 8.62
CA LEU A 134 27.73 -8.01 9.04
C LEU A 134 27.45 -8.83 10.30
N ASP A 135 26.69 -8.30 11.26
CA ASP A 135 26.27 -9.04 12.45
C ASP A 135 25.41 -10.25 12.05
N ASN A 136 24.42 -10.08 11.16
CA ASN A 136 23.61 -11.18 10.63
C ASN A 136 24.47 -12.26 9.92
N LEU A 137 25.49 -11.86 9.16
CA LEU A 137 26.38 -12.80 8.46
C LEU A 137 27.27 -13.62 9.41
N TYR A 138 27.54 -13.12 10.62
CA TYR A 138 28.40 -13.77 11.62
C TYR A 138 27.62 -14.34 12.81
N ASP A 139 26.29 -14.25 12.81
CA ASP A 139 25.43 -14.90 13.79
C ASP A 139 25.27 -16.39 13.43
N LYS A 140 25.68 -17.27 14.35
CA LYS A 140 25.63 -18.72 14.15
C LYS A 140 24.26 -19.31 14.46
N ASP A 141 23.46 -18.60 15.25
CA ASP A 141 22.12 -19.03 15.64
C ASP A 141 21.09 -18.60 14.59
N MET A 142 21.49 -17.75 13.64
CA MET A 142 20.66 -17.26 12.57
C MET A 142 20.61 -18.24 11.40
N GLU A 143 19.40 -18.55 10.95
CA GLU A 143 19.20 -19.41 9.78
C GLU A 143 19.64 -18.70 8.47
N PRO A 144 19.98 -19.47 7.42
CA PRO A 144 20.24 -18.91 6.10
C PRO A 144 19.06 -18.07 5.61
N HIS A 145 19.34 -16.88 5.09
CA HIS A 145 18.33 -15.88 4.73
C HIS A 145 18.69 -15.12 3.46
N ASP A 146 17.68 -14.58 2.79
CA ASP A 146 17.83 -13.59 1.73
C ASP A 146 18.12 -12.21 2.33
N THR A 147 19.03 -11.45 1.71
CA THR A 147 19.36 -10.11 2.19
C THR A 147 18.86 -9.04 1.22
N ILE A 148 18.14 -8.04 1.73
CA ILE A 148 17.77 -6.85 0.98
C ILE A 148 18.41 -5.61 1.63
N LEU A 149 19.30 -4.94 0.89
CA LEU A 149 19.97 -3.71 1.30
C LEU A 149 19.45 -2.49 0.53
N ARG A 150 19.72 -1.31 1.08
CA ARG A 150 19.46 -0.02 0.44
C ARG A 150 20.75 0.52 -0.17
N MET A 151 20.63 1.26 -1.26
CA MET A 151 21.75 1.99 -1.87
C MET A 151 22.44 2.92 -0.86
N THR A 152 21.68 3.50 0.07
CA THR A 152 22.22 4.35 1.14
C THR A 152 23.08 3.59 2.16
N SER A 153 22.93 2.26 2.27
CA SER A 153 23.78 1.42 3.13
C SER A 153 25.24 1.40 2.67
N PHE A 154 25.51 1.81 1.44
CA PHE A 154 26.85 1.86 0.85
C PHE A 154 27.46 3.28 0.82
N SER A 155 26.80 4.28 1.41
CA SER A 155 27.31 5.66 1.50
C SER A 155 28.19 5.87 2.74
N ILE A 156 29.29 5.13 2.86
CA ILE A 156 30.14 5.09 4.07
C ILE A 156 31.35 6.01 3.92
N ASN A 157 31.62 6.93 4.87
CA ASN A 157 32.76 7.83 4.82
C ASN A 157 33.81 7.51 5.90
N ALA A 158 35.04 7.17 5.48
CA ALA A 158 36.15 6.85 6.38
C ALA A 158 36.71 8.05 7.17
N LYS A 159 36.41 9.30 6.77
CA LYS A 159 36.91 10.53 7.42
C LYS A 159 35.93 11.15 8.43
N ASN A 160 34.66 10.75 8.42
CA ASN A 160 33.66 11.21 9.38
C ASN A 160 33.57 10.24 10.59
N ASP A 161 32.90 10.66 11.67
CA ASP A 161 32.63 9.84 12.88
C ASP A 161 31.71 8.61 12.62
N ASP A 162 31.51 8.25 11.35
CA ASP A 162 30.75 7.07 10.92
C ASP A 162 31.45 5.74 11.30
N ARG A 163 32.70 5.77 11.77
CA ARG A 163 33.37 4.59 12.36
C ARG A 163 32.63 4.05 13.57
N GLY A 164 32.04 4.91 14.41
CA GLY A 164 31.22 4.47 15.54
C GLY A 164 29.98 3.68 15.11
N LYS A 165 29.54 3.85 13.85
CA LYS A 165 28.41 3.13 13.24
C LYS A 165 28.81 1.78 12.64
N LEU A 166 30.10 1.46 12.53
CA LEU A 166 30.64 0.18 12.07
C LEU A 166 31.22 -0.61 13.25
N THR A 167 30.44 -0.69 14.34
CA THR A 167 30.74 -1.56 15.48
C THR A 167 29.95 -2.86 15.33
N GLY A 168 30.61 -3.99 15.55
CA GLY A 168 30.03 -5.33 15.40
C GLY A 168 30.17 -6.13 16.67
N LYS A 169 29.30 -7.11 16.86
CA LYS A 169 29.35 -8.01 18.03
C LYS A 169 30.38 -9.12 17.84
N ASN A 170 30.48 -9.65 16.61
CA ASN A 170 31.19 -10.90 16.30
C ASN A 170 32.30 -10.74 15.22
N TRP A 171 32.64 -9.51 14.85
CA TRP A 171 33.67 -9.20 13.85
C TRP A 171 34.41 -7.91 14.19
N THR A 172 35.61 -7.73 13.63
CA THR A 172 36.45 -6.56 13.87
C THR A 172 37.05 -6.04 12.56
N LEU A 173 37.05 -4.72 12.36
CA LEU A 173 37.72 -4.09 11.23
C LEU A 173 39.13 -3.60 11.63
N PRO A 174 40.09 -3.56 10.69
CA PRO A 174 41.42 -3.05 10.97
C PRO A 174 41.40 -1.52 11.21
N THR A 175 42.29 -1.02 12.07
CA THR A 175 42.52 0.42 12.34
C THR A 175 43.23 1.09 11.16
N THR A 176 42.55 1.28 10.04
CA THR A 176 43.10 1.92 8.83
C THR A 176 42.94 3.44 8.85
N SER A 177 43.39 4.17 7.81
CA SER A 177 43.22 5.64 7.69
C SER A 177 42.54 6.10 6.39
N THR A 178 42.30 5.22 5.41
CA THR A 178 41.79 5.59 4.07
C THR A 178 40.50 4.86 3.69
N GLN A 179 39.67 5.49 2.85
CA GLN A 179 38.40 4.95 2.34
C GLN A 179 38.55 3.56 1.69
N LYS A 180 39.48 3.41 0.74
CA LYS A 180 39.75 2.16 0.02
C LYS A 180 40.08 0.99 0.96
N THR A 181 40.98 1.20 1.92
CA THR A 181 41.39 0.12 2.85
C THR A 181 40.29 -0.25 3.86
N LEU A 182 39.41 0.68 4.23
CA LEU A 182 38.21 0.37 5.01
C LEU A 182 37.28 -0.57 4.23
N ILE A 183 36.96 -0.22 2.99
CA ILE A 183 36.05 -1.01 2.14
C ILE A 183 36.66 -2.39 1.84
N GLU A 184 37.96 -2.47 1.54
CA GLU A 184 38.66 -3.75 1.35
C GLU A 184 38.63 -4.62 2.62
N GLY A 185 38.68 -4.00 3.82
CA GLY A 185 38.49 -4.70 5.09
C GLY A 185 37.08 -5.29 5.23
N ILE A 186 36.05 -4.52 4.88
CA ILE A 186 34.65 -4.97 4.88
C ILE A 186 34.45 -6.12 3.89
N ARG A 187 34.99 -5.99 2.66
CA ARG A 187 34.91 -7.05 1.65
C ARG A 187 35.50 -8.36 2.16
N LYS A 188 36.67 -8.33 2.81
CA LYS A 188 37.29 -9.53 3.39
C LYS A 188 36.39 -10.20 4.44
N LEU A 189 35.63 -9.43 5.21
CA LEU A 189 34.66 -9.99 6.17
C LEU A 189 33.50 -10.67 5.47
N ILE A 190 32.95 -10.04 4.42
CA ILE A 190 31.86 -10.60 3.62
C ILE A 190 32.32 -11.90 2.95
N ASP A 191 33.42 -11.88 2.20
CA ASP A 191 33.97 -13.04 1.48
C ASP A 191 34.26 -14.24 2.41
N LYS A 192 34.59 -13.97 3.68
CA LYS A 192 34.85 -15.02 4.68
C LYS A 192 33.56 -15.64 5.22
N ALA A 193 32.48 -14.86 5.33
CA ALA A 193 31.21 -15.31 5.89
C ALA A 193 30.27 -15.91 4.82
N THR A 194 30.30 -15.35 3.61
CA THR A 194 29.35 -15.68 2.56
C THR A 194 29.92 -15.41 1.17
N ASN A 195 29.51 -16.22 0.19
CA ASN A 195 29.60 -15.90 -1.22
C ASN A 195 28.18 -15.77 -1.77
N TYR A 196 27.90 -14.66 -2.44
CA TYR A 196 26.62 -14.46 -3.13
C TYR A 196 26.66 -15.09 -4.52
N ASP A 197 25.57 -15.71 -4.92
CA ASP A 197 25.38 -16.29 -6.24
C ASP A 197 24.72 -15.32 -7.21
N LEU A 198 23.81 -14.48 -6.70
CA LEU A 198 23.06 -13.49 -7.47
C LEU A 198 22.98 -12.17 -6.71
N ILE A 199 23.31 -11.08 -7.42
CA ILE A 199 23.05 -9.71 -7.00
C ILE A 199 21.98 -9.12 -7.92
N ILE A 200 20.87 -8.69 -7.34
CA ILE A 200 19.81 -7.98 -8.05
C ILE A 200 19.89 -6.51 -7.67
N VAL A 201 19.96 -5.62 -8.66
CA VAL A 201 19.96 -4.17 -8.45
C VAL A 201 18.67 -3.59 -9.01
N ASP A 202 17.78 -3.17 -8.12
CA ASP A 202 16.54 -2.49 -8.49
C ASP A 202 16.77 -0.97 -8.67
N GLU A 203 16.06 -0.39 -9.62
CA GLU A 203 16.26 0.99 -10.10
C GLU A 203 17.74 1.31 -10.39
N ALA A 204 18.37 0.42 -11.17
CA ALA A 204 19.80 0.46 -11.52
C ALA A 204 20.25 1.77 -12.18
N HIS A 205 19.32 2.52 -12.79
CA HIS A 205 19.60 3.84 -13.37
C HIS A 205 20.17 4.83 -12.34
N ASN A 206 19.96 4.63 -11.03
CA ASN A 206 20.62 5.43 -9.99
C ASN A 206 22.16 5.33 -10.01
N LEU A 207 22.72 4.34 -10.70
CA LEU A 207 24.16 4.09 -10.87
C LEU A 207 24.72 4.65 -12.20
N LYS A 208 23.91 5.38 -12.98
CA LYS A 208 24.22 5.98 -14.31
C LYS A 208 25.50 6.82 -14.40
N HIS A 209 26.02 7.32 -13.28
CA HIS A 209 27.26 8.11 -13.24
C HIS A 209 28.55 7.26 -13.17
N GLY A 210 28.43 5.95 -12.91
CA GLY A 210 29.58 5.02 -12.91
C GLY A 210 30.55 5.23 -11.75
N TYR A 211 31.69 4.56 -11.83
CA TYR A 211 32.85 4.80 -10.97
C TYR A 211 34.13 4.34 -11.68
N GLN A 212 35.16 5.19 -11.69
CA GLN A 212 36.50 4.85 -12.17
C GLN A 212 37.53 5.43 -11.19
N GLU A 213 38.59 4.66 -10.88
CA GLU A 213 39.61 5.09 -9.92
C GLU A 213 40.24 6.43 -10.37
N GLY A 214 40.22 7.44 -9.49
CA GLY A 214 40.77 8.78 -9.75
C GLY A 214 39.78 9.81 -10.32
N ILE A 215 38.57 9.40 -10.72
CA ILE A 215 37.52 10.32 -11.18
C ILE A 215 36.54 10.61 -10.02
N PRO A 216 36.15 11.87 -9.79
CA PRO A 216 35.12 12.19 -8.79
C PRO A 216 33.82 11.44 -9.07
N SER A 217 33.29 10.76 -8.05
CA SER A 217 32.05 9.98 -8.12
C SER A 217 31.39 9.94 -6.74
N SER A 218 30.13 9.51 -6.68
CA SER A 218 29.45 9.26 -5.42
C SER A 218 30.17 8.17 -4.60
N LEU A 219 30.21 8.38 -3.29
CA LEU A 219 30.80 7.47 -2.30
C LEU A 219 30.17 6.07 -2.33
N ARG A 220 28.88 6.03 -2.66
CA ARG A 220 28.11 4.80 -2.88
C ARG A 220 28.70 3.98 -4.03
N ASN A 221 28.88 4.60 -5.19
CA ASN A 221 29.39 3.89 -6.37
C ASN A 221 30.83 3.42 -6.14
N GLU A 222 31.67 4.22 -5.47
CA GLU A 222 33.01 3.81 -5.03
C GLU A 222 32.96 2.58 -4.11
N THR A 223 32.07 2.59 -3.12
CA THR A 223 31.92 1.49 -2.16
C THR A 223 31.47 0.20 -2.84
N LEU A 224 30.42 0.27 -3.67
CA LEU A 224 29.94 -0.88 -4.44
C LEU A 224 31.03 -1.46 -5.35
N HIS A 225 31.79 -0.60 -6.03
CA HIS A 225 32.90 -1.02 -6.89
C HIS A 225 33.94 -1.82 -6.11
N HIS A 226 34.42 -1.31 -4.98
CA HIS A 226 35.44 -2.02 -4.22
C HIS A 226 34.91 -3.29 -3.53
N LEU A 227 33.64 -3.32 -3.12
CA LEU A 227 33.01 -4.51 -2.53
C LEU A 227 32.83 -5.64 -3.54
N PHE A 228 32.33 -5.35 -4.73
CA PHE A 228 31.82 -6.39 -5.65
C PHE A 228 32.63 -6.58 -6.93
N ARG A 229 33.63 -5.73 -7.23
CA ARG A 229 34.49 -5.94 -8.41
C ARG A 229 35.18 -7.32 -8.37
N PRO A 230 35.39 -8.01 -9.50
CA PRO A 230 36.19 -9.23 -9.54
C PRO A 230 37.58 -9.04 -8.92
N LYS A 231 38.12 -10.03 -8.20
CA LYS A 231 39.46 -9.91 -7.58
C LYS A 231 40.56 -9.91 -8.63
N ASP A 232 40.41 -10.78 -9.63
CA ASP A 232 41.30 -10.95 -10.77
C ASP A 232 40.50 -11.06 -12.07
N LYS A 233 41.15 -10.85 -13.22
CA LYS A 233 40.51 -10.97 -14.55
C LYS A 233 39.97 -12.38 -14.86
N THR A 234 40.48 -13.40 -14.16
CA THR A 234 40.13 -14.81 -14.33
C THR A 234 39.21 -15.34 -13.23
N ASP A 235 38.68 -14.47 -12.37
CA ASP A 235 37.81 -14.87 -11.26
C ASP A 235 36.52 -15.53 -11.77
N GLN A 236 36.46 -16.86 -11.67
CA GLN A 236 35.32 -17.66 -12.11
C GLN A 236 34.15 -17.60 -11.12
N ASN A 237 34.39 -17.13 -9.90
CA ASN A 237 33.42 -17.09 -8.79
C ASN A 237 32.78 -15.70 -8.62
N LYS A 238 32.57 -14.97 -9.71
CA LYS A 238 31.82 -13.72 -9.70
C LYS A 238 30.31 -13.99 -9.61
N PRO A 239 29.55 -13.27 -8.75
CA PRO A 239 28.10 -13.40 -8.70
C PRO A 239 27.46 -13.02 -10.03
N TRP A 240 26.32 -13.63 -10.33
CA TRP A 240 25.42 -13.16 -11.37
C TRP A 240 24.91 -11.76 -11.02
N LEU A 241 24.76 -10.91 -12.04
CA LEU A 241 24.32 -9.52 -11.85
C LEU A 241 23.08 -9.25 -12.71
N LEU A 242 21.95 -9.04 -12.04
CA LEU A 242 20.68 -8.69 -12.67
C LEU A 242 20.34 -7.23 -12.38
N MET A 243 20.28 -6.42 -13.43
CA MET A 243 19.93 -5.01 -13.36
C MET A 243 18.46 -4.80 -13.73
N LEU A 244 17.70 -4.06 -12.93
CA LEU A 244 16.29 -3.75 -13.19
C LEU A 244 16.12 -2.22 -13.27
N SER A 245 15.59 -1.70 -14.39
CA SER A 245 15.17 -0.29 -14.49
C SER A 245 14.31 -0.07 -15.72
N ALA A 246 13.27 0.76 -15.63
CA ALA A 246 12.50 1.15 -16.82
C ALA A 246 13.25 2.08 -17.79
N THR A 247 14.27 2.75 -17.27
CA THR A 247 14.96 3.87 -17.92
C THR A 247 16.46 3.59 -17.88
N PRO A 248 16.95 2.57 -18.62
CA PRO A 248 18.35 2.15 -18.58
C PRO A 248 19.32 3.22 -19.11
N MET A 249 18.81 4.18 -19.88
CA MET A 249 19.59 5.23 -20.53
C MET A 249 19.04 6.61 -20.12
N GLU A 250 19.84 7.40 -19.41
CA GLU A 250 19.44 8.75 -19.00
C GLU A 250 19.37 9.68 -20.22
N ASN A 251 18.19 10.29 -20.44
CA ASN A 251 17.92 11.15 -21.60
C ASN A 251 18.26 10.50 -22.96
N GLY A 252 18.33 9.16 -23.01
CA GLY A 252 18.69 8.39 -24.20
C GLY A 252 20.20 8.20 -24.44
N ASP A 253 21.07 8.47 -23.47
CA ASP A 253 22.52 8.26 -23.54
C ASP A 253 22.91 6.78 -23.30
N PRO A 254 23.46 6.04 -24.30
CA PRO A 254 23.91 4.67 -24.11
C PRO A 254 25.07 4.52 -23.11
N MET A 255 25.91 5.54 -22.91
CA MET A 255 27.04 5.44 -21.98
C MET A 255 26.56 5.29 -20.54
N SER A 256 25.42 5.89 -20.21
CA SER A 256 24.78 5.73 -18.90
C SER A 256 24.34 4.29 -18.59
N LEU A 257 24.12 3.44 -19.61
CA LEU A 257 23.90 2.00 -19.41
C LEU A 257 25.19 1.30 -18.98
N VAL A 258 26.29 1.53 -19.69
CA VAL A 258 27.60 0.87 -19.43
C VAL A 258 28.12 1.24 -18.04
N ARG A 259 28.02 2.53 -17.67
CA ARG A 259 28.44 3.05 -16.36
C ARG A 259 27.83 2.32 -15.17
N GLN A 260 26.60 1.80 -15.30
CA GLN A 260 25.97 1.04 -14.22
C GLN A 260 26.73 -0.27 -13.90
N PHE A 261 27.35 -0.89 -14.91
CA PHE A 261 28.17 -2.09 -14.74
C PHE A 261 29.62 -1.78 -14.31
N GLU A 262 30.14 -0.59 -14.62
CA GLU A 262 31.44 -0.12 -14.09
C GLU A 262 31.45 -0.06 -12.56
N VAL A 263 30.29 0.26 -11.96
CA VAL A 263 30.10 0.23 -10.48
C VAL A 263 30.33 -1.16 -9.89
N PHE A 264 30.30 -2.22 -10.69
CA PHE A 264 30.63 -3.58 -10.27
C PHE A 264 31.93 -4.10 -10.90
N GLY A 265 32.68 -3.26 -11.63
CA GLY A 265 33.87 -3.66 -12.37
C GLY A 265 33.59 -4.70 -13.47
N ARG A 266 32.42 -4.61 -14.11
CA ARG A 266 31.92 -5.59 -15.10
C ARG A 266 31.87 -5.04 -16.53
N GLU A 267 32.43 -3.87 -16.80
CA GLU A 267 32.40 -3.20 -18.12
C GLU A 267 33.19 -3.92 -19.23
N ARG A 268 34.00 -4.91 -18.86
CA ARG A 268 34.78 -5.76 -19.78
C ARG A 268 34.25 -7.19 -19.89
N ASP A 269 33.13 -7.49 -19.23
CA ASP A 269 32.49 -8.80 -19.36
C ASP A 269 32.14 -9.07 -20.82
N GLN A 270 32.37 -10.32 -21.24
CA GLN A 270 32.16 -10.79 -22.59
C GLN A 270 30.71 -11.26 -22.75
N LEU A 271 30.02 -10.71 -23.73
CA LEU A 271 28.61 -10.98 -24.01
C LEU A 271 28.48 -11.83 -25.27
N ARG A 272 27.70 -12.91 -25.17
CA ARG A 272 27.33 -13.81 -26.27
C ARG A 272 25.82 -13.81 -26.46
N LEU A 273 25.37 -13.91 -27.70
CA LEU A 273 23.97 -14.09 -28.09
C LEU A 273 23.59 -15.57 -28.16
N THR A 274 24.52 -16.43 -28.57
CA THR A 274 24.35 -17.90 -28.66
C THR A 274 25.57 -18.60 -28.07
N ASP A 275 25.42 -19.86 -27.67
CA ASP A 275 26.51 -20.61 -27.03
C ASP A 275 27.67 -20.89 -28.00
N ASP A 276 27.39 -20.97 -29.31
CA ASP A 276 28.33 -21.22 -30.40
C ASP A 276 28.96 -19.94 -31.01
N GLU A 277 28.75 -18.76 -30.41
CA GLU A 277 29.30 -17.50 -30.96
C GLU A 277 30.81 -17.38 -30.69
N ASP A 278 31.61 -17.53 -31.77
CA ASP A 278 33.08 -17.53 -31.73
C ASP A 278 33.70 -16.20 -31.26
N SER A 279 33.00 -15.08 -31.44
CA SER A 279 33.50 -13.72 -31.16
C SER A 279 32.58 -12.98 -30.19
N PRO A 280 32.75 -13.14 -28.86
CA PRO A 280 32.01 -12.36 -27.89
C PRO A 280 32.40 -10.87 -27.96
N ILE A 281 31.49 -10.00 -27.55
CA ILE A 281 31.75 -8.56 -27.46
C ILE A 281 31.88 -8.10 -26.01
N PRO A 282 32.80 -7.19 -25.68
CA PRO A 282 32.86 -6.63 -24.33
C PRO A 282 31.72 -5.62 -24.09
N LEU A 283 31.23 -5.56 -22.84
CA LEU A 283 30.07 -4.73 -22.47
C LEU A 283 30.21 -3.24 -22.80
N HIS A 284 31.40 -2.63 -22.72
CA HIS A 284 31.59 -1.22 -23.05
C HIS A 284 31.30 -0.85 -24.52
N GLU A 285 31.38 -1.80 -25.45
CA GLU A 285 31.02 -1.58 -26.87
C GLU A 285 29.51 -1.34 -27.06
N LEU A 286 28.69 -1.61 -26.05
CA LEU A 286 27.26 -1.28 -26.05
C LEU A 286 26.98 0.23 -26.05
N ALA A 287 28.01 1.06 -25.88
CA ALA A 287 27.96 2.51 -26.00
C ALA A 287 29.07 3.06 -26.93
N GLY A 288 29.57 2.23 -27.86
CA GLY A 288 30.57 2.60 -28.86
C GLY A 288 30.05 3.56 -29.93
N ASP A 289 30.95 4.06 -30.77
CA ASP A 289 30.62 4.96 -31.89
C ASP A 289 30.08 4.16 -33.08
N HIS A 290 28.79 3.81 -33.00
CA HIS A 290 28.09 2.99 -33.98
C HIS A 290 26.77 3.64 -34.40
N SER A 291 26.24 3.23 -35.56
CA SER A 291 24.89 3.63 -35.96
C SER A 291 23.84 3.17 -34.94
N SER A 292 22.74 3.93 -34.81
CA SER A 292 21.66 3.62 -33.85
C SER A 292 21.10 2.20 -33.99
N HIS A 293 20.95 1.71 -35.23
CA HIS A 293 20.49 0.35 -35.51
C HIS A 293 21.52 -0.69 -35.04
N HIS A 294 22.81 -0.48 -35.32
CA HIS A 294 23.86 -1.40 -34.91
C HIS A 294 24.02 -1.45 -33.39
N LEU A 295 23.94 -0.30 -32.69
CA LEU A 295 23.94 -0.27 -31.22
C LEU A 295 22.81 -1.10 -30.62
N LYS A 296 21.59 -0.95 -31.15
CA LYS A 296 20.43 -1.74 -30.70
C LYS A 296 20.69 -3.24 -30.86
N ASP A 297 21.29 -3.66 -31.98
CA ASP A 297 21.62 -5.07 -32.22
C ASP A 297 22.65 -5.62 -31.21
N LEU A 298 23.70 -4.86 -30.92
CA LEU A 298 24.68 -5.23 -29.89
C LEU A 298 24.02 -5.32 -28.50
N GLN A 299 23.17 -4.34 -28.17
CA GLN A 299 22.49 -4.23 -26.87
C GLN A 299 21.49 -5.37 -26.59
N ARG A 300 20.97 -6.06 -27.60
CA ARG A 300 20.10 -7.26 -27.45
C ARG A 300 20.75 -8.42 -26.71
N ARG A 301 22.09 -8.44 -26.62
CA ARG A 301 22.84 -9.45 -25.85
C ARG A 301 22.71 -9.28 -24.34
N LEU A 302 22.23 -8.12 -23.89
CA LEU A 302 22.15 -7.74 -22.48
C LEU A 302 20.75 -7.31 -22.05
N ILE A 303 20.01 -6.61 -22.92
CA ILE A 303 18.76 -5.96 -22.60
C ILE A 303 17.56 -6.83 -23.01
N VAL A 304 16.63 -7.01 -22.07
CA VAL A 304 15.25 -7.46 -22.34
C VAL A 304 14.31 -6.27 -22.12
N ARG A 305 13.57 -5.85 -23.14
CA ARG A 305 12.49 -4.86 -23.02
C ARG A 305 11.28 -5.30 -23.83
N ARG A 306 10.18 -5.58 -23.15
CA ARG A 306 8.89 -5.83 -23.78
C ARG A 306 8.04 -4.57 -23.75
N VAL A 307 7.18 -4.42 -24.75
CA VAL A 307 6.20 -3.33 -24.81
C VAL A 307 4.87 -3.85 -24.28
N ALA A 308 4.28 -3.16 -23.30
CA ALA A 308 2.95 -3.50 -22.84
C ALA A 308 1.90 -3.04 -23.86
N GLU A 309 0.97 -3.92 -24.18
CA GLU A 309 -0.17 -3.63 -25.04
C GLU A 309 -1.47 -3.75 -24.24
N LEU A 310 -2.35 -2.77 -24.42
CA LEU A 310 -3.70 -2.78 -23.90
C LEU A 310 -4.65 -3.20 -25.02
N LYS A 311 -5.39 -4.28 -24.78
CA LYS A 311 -6.41 -4.76 -25.71
C LYS A 311 -7.73 -4.01 -25.50
N LEU A 312 -8.34 -3.53 -26.58
CA LEU A 312 -9.65 -2.87 -26.58
C LEU A 312 -10.78 -3.87 -26.95
N PRO A 313 -12.07 -3.49 -26.77
CA PRO A 313 -13.20 -4.36 -27.10
C PRO A 313 -13.30 -4.80 -28.57
N ASP A 314 -12.64 -4.09 -29.50
CA ASP A 314 -12.59 -4.40 -30.92
C ASP A 314 -11.33 -5.20 -31.32
N ASP A 315 -10.65 -5.80 -30.34
CA ASP A 315 -9.38 -6.52 -30.47
C ASP A 315 -8.17 -5.66 -30.94
N SER A 316 -8.33 -4.34 -31.04
CA SER A 316 -7.19 -3.46 -31.32
C SER A 316 -6.29 -3.31 -30.09
N ASN A 317 -4.98 -3.15 -30.32
CA ASN A 317 -3.98 -3.04 -29.27
C ASN A 317 -3.37 -1.64 -29.23
N LEU A 318 -3.32 -1.05 -28.04
CA LEU A 318 -2.70 0.25 -27.79
C LEU A 318 -1.42 0.11 -26.97
N THR A 319 -0.36 0.78 -27.39
CA THR A 319 0.83 0.99 -26.56
C THR A 319 0.64 2.20 -25.64
N ARG A 320 1.44 2.30 -24.57
CA ARG A 320 1.33 3.35 -23.53
C ARG A 320 1.18 4.75 -24.05
N ASN A 321 1.99 5.12 -25.02
CA ASN A 321 1.98 6.44 -25.62
C ASN A 321 0.70 6.76 -26.41
N MET A 322 -0.11 5.75 -26.78
CA MET A 322 -1.39 5.94 -27.48
C MET A 322 -2.56 6.15 -26.50
N TYR A 323 -2.50 5.49 -25.34
CA TYR A 323 -3.54 5.59 -24.31
C TYR A 323 -3.22 6.56 -23.17
N ARG A 324 -2.02 7.14 -23.14
CA ARG A 324 -1.68 8.30 -22.32
C ARG A 324 -1.96 9.58 -23.11
N ARG A 325 -2.61 10.55 -22.48
CA ARG A 325 -2.83 11.88 -23.03
C ARG A 325 -1.92 12.88 -22.31
N GLU A 326 -0.92 13.40 -23.02
CA GLU A 326 -0.02 14.41 -22.49
C GLU A 326 -0.51 15.83 -22.83
N TRP A 327 -0.74 16.66 -21.81
CA TRP A 327 -1.21 18.04 -21.99
C TRP A 327 -0.01 18.96 -22.16
N ARG A 328 0.64 18.86 -23.33
CA ARG A 328 1.90 19.56 -23.63
C ARG A 328 1.74 21.07 -23.88
N LYS A 329 0.51 21.58 -24.05
CA LYS A 329 0.22 23.01 -24.27
C LYS A 329 0.15 23.85 -22.99
N GLY A 330 0.14 23.21 -21.82
CA GLY A 330 0.12 23.88 -20.51
C GLY A 330 -1.25 24.24 -19.95
N GLY A 331 -2.34 23.98 -20.67
CA GLY A 331 -3.70 24.17 -20.17
C GLY A 331 -4.08 23.24 -19.02
N VAL A 332 -5.10 23.64 -18.26
CA VAL A 332 -5.72 22.83 -17.19
C VAL A 332 -7.21 22.61 -17.40
N GLU A 333 -7.82 23.32 -18.36
CA GLU A 333 -9.22 23.14 -18.74
C GLU A 333 -9.38 22.31 -20.03
N SER A 334 -8.42 22.41 -20.95
CA SER A 334 -8.38 21.65 -22.19
C SER A 334 -6.93 21.33 -22.58
N HIS A 335 -6.69 20.12 -23.07
CA HIS A 335 -5.35 19.65 -23.43
C HIS A 335 -4.74 20.36 -24.65
N GLU A 336 -5.58 20.92 -25.54
CA GLU A 336 -5.14 21.61 -26.76
C GLU A 336 -4.87 23.10 -26.56
N GLN A 337 -5.30 23.65 -25.43
CA GLN A 337 -5.21 25.08 -25.15
C GLN A 337 -4.12 25.36 -24.12
N PRO A 338 -3.51 26.56 -24.18
CA PRO A 338 -2.63 26.99 -23.11
C PRO A 338 -3.39 27.34 -21.83
N LEU A 339 -2.63 27.59 -20.76
CA LEU A 339 -3.18 28.16 -19.54
C LEU A 339 -3.89 29.49 -19.87
N LYS A 340 -5.11 29.68 -19.36
CA LYS A 340 -5.86 30.92 -19.56
C LYS A 340 -5.08 32.13 -19.05
N ALA A 341 -5.29 33.27 -19.69
CA ALA A 341 -4.73 34.53 -19.24
C ALA A 341 -5.18 34.84 -17.81
N ALA A 342 -4.22 35.20 -16.96
CA ALA A 342 -4.46 35.53 -15.56
C ALA A 342 -5.33 36.78 -15.43
N SER A 343 -6.10 36.86 -14.35
CA SER A 343 -6.87 38.07 -14.01
C SER A 343 -5.94 39.28 -13.83
N LEU A 344 -6.47 40.50 -14.00
CA LEU A 344 -5.69 41.72 -13.79
C LEU A 344 -5.09 41.78 -12.38
N HIS A 345 -5.84 41.32 -11.38
CA HIS A 345 -5.39 41.21 -9.99
C HIS A 345 -4.18 40.27 -9.83
N GLU A 346 -4.28 39.05 -10.36
CA GLU A 346 -3.18 38.08 -10.32
C GLU A 346 -1.93 38.59 -11.05
N ARG A 347 -2.11 39.25 -12.20
CA ARG A 347 -1.01 39.85 -12.96
C ARG A 347 -0.34 40.96 -12.17
N LEU A 348 -1.11 41.84 -11.54
CA LEU A 348 -0.58 42.95 -10.76
C LEU A 348 0.22 42.46 -9.56
N VAL A 349 -0.35 41.55 -8.76
CA VAL A 349 0.32 40.97 -7.59
C VAL A 349 1.62 40.26 -8.00
N ASN A 350 1.56 39.39 -9.02
CA ASN A 350 2.75 38.70 -9.52
C ASN A 350 3.81 39.68 -10.03
N SER A 351 3.41 40.71 -10.78
CA SER A 351 4.35 41.72 -11.32
C SER A 351 5.04 42.52 -10.20
N VAL A 352 4.31 42.85 -9.13
CA VAL A 352 4.88 43.55 -7.96
C VAL A 352 5.88 42.65 -7.25
N ILE A 353 5.54 41.38 -7.01
CA ILE A 353 6.44 40.42 -6.38
C ILE A 353 7.72 40.25 -7.23
N GLN A 354 7.57 40.02 -8.52
CA GLN A 354 8.70 39.86 -9.45
C GLN A 354 9.59 41.10 -9.52
N LYS A 355 9.01 42.31 -9.53
CA LYS A 355 9.76 43.56 -9.51
C LYS A 355 10.60 43.69 -8.24
N ASN A 356 10.01 43.47 -7.07
CA ASN A 356 10.73 43.57 -5.79
C ASN A 356 11.89 42.57 -5.71
N VAL A 357 11.67 41.33 -6.20
CA VAL A 357 12.72 40.31 -6.24
C VAL A 357 13.84 40.71 -7.20
N PHE A 358 13.51 41.25 -8.37
CA PHE A 358 14.50 41.72 -9.33
C PHE A 358 15.34 42.88 -8.77
N GLU A 359 14.71 43.86 -8.13
CA GLU A 359 15.41 44.99 -7.48
C GLU A 359 16.35 44.50 -6.37
N MET A 360 15.91 43.53 -5.56
CA MET A 360 16.75 42.87 -4.55
C MET A 360 17.95 42.14 -5.19
N LEU A 361 17.73 41.36 -6.26
CA LEU A 361 18.81 40.64 -6.95
C LEU A 361 19.82 41.56 -7.62
N GLN A 362 19.36 42.69 -8.17
CA GLN A 362 20.23 43.72 -8.69
C GLN A 362 21.12 44.31 -7.60
N ARG A 363 20.54 44.62 -6.44
CA ARG A 363 21.25 45.15 -5.28
C ARG A 363 22.28 44.17 -4.70
N ASP A 364 21.91 42.91 -4.54
CA ASP A 364 22.71 41.94 -3.76
C ASP A 364 23.66 41.07 -4.60
N LYS A 365 23.35 40.83 -5.89
CA LYS A 365 24.12 39.91 -6.76
C LYS A 365 24.35 40.45 -8.18
N GLY A 366 24.12 41.74 -8.44
CA GLY A 366 24.28 42.33 -9.77
C GLY A 366 23.41 41.66 -10.85
N GLY A 367 22.25 41.12 -10.46
CA GLY A 367 21.29 40.48 -11.35
C GLY A 367 21.62 39.04 -11.77
N LYS A 368 22.71 38.42 -11.27
CA LYS A 368 23.07 37.03 -11.59
C LYS A 368 22.50 36.05 -10.57
N TYR A 369 21.82 35.00 -11.04
CA TYR A 369 21.30 33.91 -10.20
C TYR A 369 21.34 32.57 -10.94
N ARG A 370 21.39 31.46 -10.18
CA ARG A 370 21.32 30.11 -10.74
C ARG A 370 19.87 29.78 -11.09
N ILE A 371 19.65 29.15 -12.24
CA ILE A 371 18.32 28.69 -12.67
C ILE A 371 17.73 27.77 -11.58
N GLY A 372 16.54 28.10 -11.09
CA GLY A 372 15.87 27.39 -9.99
C GLY A 372 16.25 27.84 -8.57
N ALA A 373 17.09 28.87 -8.40
CA ALA A 373 17.54 29.38 -7.10
C ALA A 373 16.70 30.55 -6.53
N LEU A 374 15.49 30.77 -7.04
CA LEU A 374 14.58 31.86 -6.63
C LEU A 374 13.19 31.32 -6.32
N GLU A 375 12.61 31.65 -5.17
CA GLU A 375 11.24 31.25 -4.76
C GLU A 375 10.14 31.85 -5.63
N SER A 376 10.35 33.09 -6.08
CA SER A 376 9.39 33.93 -6.81
C SER A 376 8.82 33.35 -8.12
N PHE A 377 9.40 32.28 -8.67
CA PHE A 377 8.92 31.63 -9.90
C PHE A 377 7.93 30.48 -9.65
N GLU A 378 7.81 29.97 -8.42
CA GLU A 378 7.00 28.77 -8.13
C GLU A 378 6.22 28.85 -6.81
N ILE A 379 6.57 29.74 -5.86
CA ILE A 379 5.99 29.74 -4.51
C ILE A 379 5.54 31.14 -4.05
N TYR A 380 4.30 31.23 -3.57
CA TYR A 380 3.84 32.31 -2.68
C TYR A 380 3.31 31.77 -1.33
N ALA A 381 4.04 30.80 -0.76
CA ALA A 381 3.68 30.20 0.52
C ALA A 381 4.27 30.99 1.71
N GLY A 382 5.35 31.75 1.52
CA GLY A 382 5.96 32.56 2.57
C GLY A 382 6.44 31.76 3.79
N ALA A 383 6.93 30.54 3.58
CA ALA A 383 7.52 29.67 4.59
C ALA A 383 8.87 29.17 4.07
N GLU A 384 9.80 28.83 4.97
CA GLU A 384 11.10 28.30 4.53
C GLU A 384 10.93 27.02 3.71
N SER A 385 11.46 26.99 2.48
CA SER A 385 11.32 25.83 1.59
C SER A 385 12.67 25.31 1.13
N SER A 386 12.96 24.05 1.42
CA SER A 386 14.04 23.30 0.80
C SER A 386 13.68 22.81 -0.62
N LEU A 387 14.68 22.61 -1.46
CA LEU A 387 14.55 21.89 -2.74
C LEU A 387 14.58 20.38 -2.48
N SER A 388 13.74 19.63 -3.19
CA SER A 388 13.69 18.16 -3.06
C SER A 388 14.50 17.39 -4.11
N GLU A 389 15.00 18.09 -5.15
CA GLU A 389 15.89 17.51 -6.17
C GLU A 389 17.35 17.88 -5.83
N THR A 390 18.10 16.92 -5.31
CA THR A 390 19.56 16.95 -5.25
C THR A 390 20.10 15.88 -6.21
N ASP A 391 20.99 16.29 -7.13
CA ASP A 391 21.89 15.33 -7.78
C ASP A 391 22.78 14.76 -6.68
N ASP A 392 22.77 13.42 -6.55
CA ASP A 392 23.64 12.64 -5.68
C ASP A 392 23.70 13.08 -4.21
N GLY A 393 22.79 12.56 -3.36
CA GLY A 393 23.06 12.12 -1.98
C GLY A 393 23.83 13.01 -1.00
N ILE A 394 24.16 14.24 -1.36
CA ILE A 394 24.80 15.24 -0.54
C ILE A 394 23.63 16.02 0.04
N ASP A 395 23.40 15.83 1.33
CA ASP A 395 22.64 16.76 2.16
C ASP A 395 23.33 18.13 2.06
N GLN A 396 23.02 18.91 1.02
CA GLN A 396 23.26 20.34 1.10
C GLN A 396 22.26 20.86 2.12
N VAL A 397 22.76 21.01 3.35
CA VAL A 397 22.17 21.83 4.42
C VAL A 397 21.53 23.05 3.77
N GLY A 398 20.24 23.24 4.06
CA GLY A 398 19.37 24.23 3.42
C GLY A 398 20.06 25.58 3.20
N LEU A 399 20.51 25.81 1.97
CA LEU A 399 20.94 27.12 1.52
C LEU A 399 19.70 28.01 1.46
N VAL A 400 19.53 28.86 2.48
CA VAL A 400 18.50 29.91 2.51
C VAL A 400 18.59 30.68 1.19
N LEU A 401 17.50 30.69 0.42
CA LEU A 401 17.50 31.28 -0.91
C LEU A 401 17.49 32.80 -0.81
N PRO A 402 18.06 33.51 -1.81
CA PRO A 402 18.25 34.96 -1.73
C PRO A 402 16.96 35.76 -1.55
N ASP A 403 15.85 35.33 -2.18
CA ASP A 403 14.56 36.04 -2.19
C ASP A 403 13.55 35.55 -1.16
N GLN A 404 13.88 34.51 -0.40
CA GLN A 404 12.95 33.79 0.47
C GLN A 404 12.31 34.66 1.55
N ARG A 405 13.12 35.47 2.26
CA ARG A 405 12.63 36.38 3.31
C ARG A 405 11.69 37.44 2.74
N LEU A 406 12.05 38.03 1.60
CA LEU A 406 11.24 39.03 0.93
C LEU A 406 9.88 38.45 0.50
N ILE A 407 9.87 37.23 -0.05
CA ILE A 407 8.63 36.54 -0.42
C ILE A 407 7.78 36.25 0.82
N ALA A 408 8.39 35.79 1.91
CA ALA A 408 7.68 35.57 3.18
C ALA A 408 7.01 36.85 3.70
N ASP A 409 7.75 37.96 3.76
CA ASP A 409 7.24 39.25 4.24
C ASP A 409 6.10 39.78 3.36
N LEU A 410 6.25 39.70 2.03
CA LEU A 410 5.21 40.12 1.09
C LEU A 410 3.95 39.25 1.20
N CYS A 411 4.12 37.92 1.34
CA CYS A 411 3.00 37.02 1.53
C CYS A 411 2.28 37.28 2.87
N GLN A 412 3.04 37.51 3.94
CA GLN A 412 2.47 37.80 5.26
C GLN A 412 1.75 39.14 5.26
N SER A 413 2.34 40.18 4.64
CA SER A 413 1.70 41.49 4.47
C SER A 413 0.38 41.37 3.70
N TYR A 414 0.36 40.59 2.62
CA TYR A 414 -0.87 40.35 1.86
C TYR A 414 -1.93 39.64 2.71
N ARG A 415 -1.57 38.58 3.45
CA ARG A 415 -2.50 37.85 4.33
C ARG A 415 -3.07 38.72 5.44
N ASN A 416 -2.21 39.50 6.10
CA ASN A 416 -2.63 40.43 7.16
C ASN A 416 -3.61 41.48 6.62
N THR A 417 -3.41 41.94 5.38
CA THR A 417 -4.24 42.97 4.75
C THR A 417 -5.57 42.41 4.22
N PHE A 418 -5.54 41.26 3.55
CA PHE A 418 -6.66 40.75 2.76
C PHE A 418 -7.33 39.50 3.35
N SER A 419 -6.77 38.91 4.40
CA SER A 419 -7.24 37.63 4.98
C SER A 419 -7.41 36.51 3.93
N ALA A 420 -6.52 36.50 2.93
CA ALA A 420 -6.55 35.58 1.80
C ALA A 420 -5.14 35.13 1.43
N GLU A 421 -5.04 33.93 0.84
CA GLU A 421 -3.78 33.47 0.27
C GLU A 421 -3.40 34.28 -0.97
N VAL A 422 -2.08 34.45 -1.17
CA VAL A 422 -1.56 35.28 -2.27
C VAL A 422 -1.98 34.67 -3.62
N PRO A 423 -2.58 35.46 -4.53
CA PRO A 423 -3.03 34.95 -5.82
C PRO A 423 -1.84 34.65 -6.74
N HIS A 424 -1.86 33.49 -7.39
CA HIS A 424 -0.85 33.08 -8.36
C HIS A 424 -1.53 32.44 -9.58
N PRO A 425 -1.26 32.88 -10.83
CA PRO A 425 -1.97 32.40 -12.01
C PRO A 425 -1.97 30.87 -12.18
N LYS A 426 -0.78 30.25 -12.13
CA LYS A 426 -0.62 28.79 -12.27
C LYS A 426 -1.22 28.01 -11.09
N LEU A 427 -0.86 28.34 -9.86
CA LEU A 427 -1.37 27.64 -8.66
C LEU A 427 -2.91 27.74 -8.56
N ASN A 428 -3.50 28.91 -8.80
CA ASN A 428 -4.96 29.07 -8.73
C ASN A 428 -5.67 28.27 -9.83
N ALA A 429 -5.15 28.29 -11.06
CA ALA A 429 -5.72 27.53 -12.17
C ALA A 429 -5.66 26.01 -11.90
N VAL A 430 -4.52 25.51 -11.41
CA VAL A 430 -4.35 24.10 -11.03
C VAL A 430 -5.25 23.75 -9.84
N ALA A 431 -5.32 24.59 -8.81
CA ALA A 431 -6.18 24.38 -7.65
C ALA A 431 -7.66 24.31 -8.02
N LYS A 432 -8.12 25.15 -8.96
CA LYS A 432 -9.49 25.13 -9.48
C LYS A 432 -9.82 23.79 -10.14
N MET A 433 -8.98 23.33 -11.06
CA MET A 433 -9.18 22.03 -11.72
C MET A 433 -9.15 20.86 -10.73
N LEU A 434 -8.24 20.89 -9.76
CA LEU A 434 -8.19 19.88 -8.70
C LEU A 434 -9.43 19.91 -7.80
N SER A 435 -10.02 21.09 -7.57
CA SER A 435 -11.27 21.24 -6.82
C SER A 435 -12.45 20.59 -7.54
N GLU A 436 -12.49 20.66 -8.87
CA GLU A 436 -13.48 19.96 -9.69
C GLU A 436 -13.32 18.43 -9.56
N LYS A 437 -12.07 17.93 -9.54
CA LYS A 437 -11.79 16.51 -9.26
C LYS A 437 -12.25 16.08 -7.87
N VAL A 438 -12.03 16.89 -6.84
CA VAL A 438 -12.53 16.64 -5.47
C VAL A 438 -14.06 16.57 -5.43
N ALA A 439 -14.75 17.49 -6.12
CA ALA A 439 -16.21 17.48 -6.21
C ALA A 439 -16.75 16.22 -6.91
N GLN A 440 -16.05 15.77 -7.96
CA GLN A 440 -16.33 14.53 -8.69
C GLN A 440 -15.90 13.26 -7.94
N ARG A 441 -15.19 13.39 -6.80
CA ARG A 441 -14.56 12.28 -6.05
C ARG A 441 -13.53 11.50 -6.87
N GLU A 442 -12.94 12.15 -7.86
CA GLU A 442 -11.89 11.58 -8.68
C GLU A 442 -10.51 11.86 -8.09
N LYS A 443 -9.64 10.84 -8.11
CA LYS A 443 -8.29 11.01 -7.58
C LYS A 443 -7.34 11.66 -8.57
N ALA A 444 -6.47 12.54 -8.05
CA ALA A 444 -5.38 13.16 -8.80
C ALA A 444 -4.09 13.21 -7.99
N LEU A 445 -2.97 12.89 -8.65
CA LEU A 445 -1.62 12.96 -8.08
C LEU A 445 -0.88 14.16 -8.66
N VAL A 446 -0.37 15.04 -7.79
CA VAL A 446 0.36 16.25 -8.19
C VAL A 446 1.79 16.16 -7.71
N PHE A 447 2.75 16.27 -8.63
CA PHE A 447 4.17 16.38 -8.29
C PHE A 447 4.62 17.83 -8.31
N VAL A 448 5.18 18.28 -7.19
CA VAL A 448 5.77 19.61 -7.03
C VAL A 448 7.24 19.49 -6.68
N ARG A 449 8.05 20.49 -7.06
CA ARG A 449 9.48 20.49 -6.78
C ARG A 449 9.82 20.89 -5.34
N ARG A 450 8.92 21.64 -4.70
CA ARG A 450 9.19 22.33 -3.44
C ARG A 450 8.24 21.92 -2.34
N VAL A 451 8.79 21.79 -1.14
CA VAL A 451 8.07 21.35 0.05
C VAL A 451 6.91 22.30 0.36
N ALA A 452 7.15 23.61 0.40
CA ALA A 452 6.11 24.59 0.75
C ALA A 452 4.94 24.65 -0.27
N THR A 453 5.16 24.32 -1.54
CA THR A 453 4.09 24.25 -2.55
C THR A 453 3.12 23.12 -2.28
N THR A 454 3.56 22.03 -1.65
CA THR A 454 2.66 20.90 -1.36
C THR A 454 1.52 21.31 -0.44
N THR A 455 1.82 21.98 0.68
CA THR A 455 0.82 22.41 1.67
C THR A 455 -0.03 23.56 1.16
N ASP A 456 0.56 24.53 0.46
CA ASP A 456 -0.18 25.65 -0.12
C ASP A 456 -1.22 25.15 -1.15
N LEU A 457 -0.80 24.33 -2.11
CA LEU A 457 -1.71 23.80 -3.12
C LEU A 457 -2.79 22.88 -2.50
N ALA A 458 -2.40 21.98 -1.59
CA ALA A 458 -3.35 21.09 -0.92
C ALA A 458 -4.39 21.88 -0.10
N SER A 459 -3.97 22.93 0.60
CA SER A 459 -4.85 23.83 1.37
C SER A 459 -5.83 24.60 0.47
N ARG A 460 -5.36 25.13 -0.67
CA ARG A 460 -6.22 25.81 -1.65
C ARG A 460 -7.27 24.89 -2.25
N VAL A 461 -6.93 23.63 -2.52
CA VAL A 461 -7.89 22.64 -3.03
C VAL A 461 -8.90 22.25 -1.94
N SER A 462 -8.44 22.04 -0.71
CA SER A 462 -9.33 21.81 0.45
C SER A 462 -10.34 22.94 0.65
N ALA A 463 -9.96 24.18 0.34
CA ALA A 463 -10.84 25.33 0.47
C ALA A 463 -12.15 25.23 -0.33
N ALA A 464 -12.12 24.59 -1.50
CA ALA A 464 -13.31 24.38 -2.31
C ALA A 464 -14.24 23.34 -1.66
N PHE A 465 -13.67 22.27 -1.10
CA PHE A 465 -14.44 21.28 -0.34
C PHE A 465 -15.03 21.86 0.94
N ASP A 466 -14.35 22.79 1.60
CA ASP A 466 -14.89 23.52 2.76
C ASP A 466 -16.21 24.23 2.41
N GLN A 467 -16.29 24.85 1.22
CA GLN A 467 -17.51 25.51 0.74
C GLN A 467 -18.64 24.51 0.47
N GLU A 468 -18.32 23.34 -0.07
CA GLU A 468 -19.29 22.25 -0.25
C GLU A 468 -19.89 21.84 1.11
N ILE A 469 -19.04 21.61 2.13
CA ILE A 469 -19.49 21.28 3.49
C ILE A 469 -20.40 22.38 4.05
N ILE A 470 -19.99 23.64 3.95
CA ILE A 470 -20.76 24.79 4.46
C ILE A 470 -22.15 24.83 3.81
N ALA A 471 -22.22 24.71 2.48
CA ALA A 471 -23.48 24.71 1.75
C ALA A 471 -24.39 23.56 2.18
N ARG A 472 -23.82 22.37 2.37
CA ARG A 472 -24.56 21.18 2.81
C ARG A 472 -25.08 21.31 4.25
N ILE A 473 -24.28 21.86 5.17
CA ILE A 473 -24.74 22.13 6.54
C ILE A 473 -25.89 23.14 6.53
N LYS A 474 -25.76 24.25 5.79
CA LYS A 474 -26.83 25.26 5.65
C LYS A 474 -28.13 24.65 5.11
N SER A 475 -28.04 23.74 4.15
CA SER A 475 -29.22 23.06 3.58
C SER A 475 -29.94 22.12 4.56
N ALA A 476 -29.24 21.66 5.61
CA ALA A 476 -29.76 20.70 6.57
C ALA A 476 -30.34 21.34 7.83
N ILE A 477 -30.10 22.63 8.07
CA ILE A 477 -30.55 23.36 9.27
C ILE A 477 -31.72 24.31 8.98
N VAL A 478 -32.35 24.81 10.03
CA VAL A 478 -33.36 25.88 9.95
C VAL A 478 -32.71 27.19 9.50
N HIS A 479 -33.45 27.99 8.73
CA HIS A 479 -32.93 29.20 8.08
C HIS A 479 -32.34 30.22 9.08
N ASP A 480 -32.93 30.36 10.26
CA ASP A 480 -32.49 31.33 11.27
C ASP A 480 -31.09 31.03 11.83
N GLU A 481 -30.67 29.76 11.80
CA GLU A 481 -29.36 29.32 12.28
C GLU A 481 -28.28 29.37 11.19
N ALA A 482 -28.63 29.67 9.92
CA ALA A 482 -27.66 29.76 8.82
C ALA A 482 -26.56 30.80 9.09
N SER A 483 -26.90 31.88 9.81
CA SER A 483 -25.96 32.93 10.22
C SER A 483 -24.88 32.43 11.19
N ILE A 484 -25.14 31.37 11.96
CA ILE A 484 -24.16 30.72 12.84
C ILE A 484 -23.11 30.02 11.98
N VAL A 485 -23.55 29.30 10.95
CA VAL A 485 -22.65 28.61 10.00
C VAL A 485 -21.80 29.62 9.23
N ASP A 486 -22.36 30.78 8.85
CA ASP A 486 -21.59 31.87 8.25
C ASP A 486 -20.46 32.37 9.16
N LYS A 487 -20.73 32.54 10.46
CA LYS A 487 -19.70 32.94 11.43
C LYS A 487 -18.61 31.87 11.56
N ILE A 488 -18.98 30.58 11.60
CA ILE A 488 -18.03 29.47 11.64
C ILE A 488 -17.13 29.47 10.38
N ALA A 489 -17.74 29.64 9.21
CA ALA A 489 -17.03 29.73 7.94
C ALA A 489 -16.06 30.91 7.90
N GLN A 490 -16.45 32.07 8.42
CA GLN A 490 -15.60 33.26 8.53
C GLN A 490 -14.41 33.03 9.48
N VAL A 491 -14.64 32.44 10.65
CA VAL A 491 -13.58 32.10 11.60
C VAL A 491 -12.60 31.11 10.98
N TRP A 492 -13.11 30.05 10.33
CA TRP A 492 -12.26 29.08 9.63
C TRP A 492 -11.42 29.74 8.52
N THR A 493 -12.04 30.61 7.72
CA THR A 493 -11.34 31.34 6.66
C THR A 493 -10.20 32.19 7.21
N LYS A 494 -10.42 32.89 8.33
CA LYS A 494 -9.37 33.66 9.03
C LYS A 494 -8.26 32.75 9.55
N LYS A 495 -8.60 31.68 10.29
CA LYS A 495 -7.62 30.72 10.82
C LYS A 495 -6.75 30.08 9.75
N ARG A 496 -7.36 29.73 8.61
CA ARG A 496 -6.62 29.18 7.46
C ARG A 496 -5.67 30.21 6.86
N ALA A 497 -6.12 31.46 6.70
CA ALA A 497 -5.33 32.55 6.11
C ALA A 497 -4.19 33.00 7.04
N SER A 498 -4.41 33.07 8.35
CA SER A 498 -3.37 33.42 9.33
C SER A 498 -2.40 32.28 9.63
N ARG A 499 -2.71 31.06 9.17
CA ARG A 499 -1.96 29.83 9.44
C ARG A 499 -1.81 29.48 10.91
N GLU A 500 -2.63 30.08 11.78
CA GLU A 500 -2.69 29.80 13.21
C GLU A 500 -2.92 28.32 13.52
N TYR A 501 -3.57 27.57 12.61
CA TYR A 501 -3.78 26.13 12.77
C TYR A 501 -2.48 25.33 13.00
N ALA A 502 -1.34 25.78 12.48
CA ALA A 502 -0.06 25.10 12.61
C ALA A 502 0.49 25.17 14.05
N GLU A 503 0.32 26.30 14.75
CA GLU A 503 0.74 26.47 16.14
C GLU A 503 -0.12 25.67 17.13
N PHE A 504 -1.39 25.41 16.76
CA PHE A 504 -2.33 24.63 17.56
C PHE A 504 -2.08 23.11 17.53
N GLU A 505 -1.58 22.56 16.41
CA GLU A 505 -1.20 21.14 16.33
C GLU A 505 0.04 20.86 17.18
N GLU A 506 1.09 21.71 17.10
CA GLU A 506 2.32 21.56 17.89
C GLU A 506 2.10 21.69 19.41
N THR A 507 1.16 22.54 19.85
CA THR A 507 0.83 22.70 21.28
C THR A 507 0.01 21.54 21.84
N THR A 508 -0.87 20.94 21.02
CA THR A 508 -1.66 19.76 21.42
C THR A 508 -0.75 18.54 21.60
N GLU A 509 0.24 18.34 20.71
CA GLU A 509 1.24 17.27 20.83
C GLU A 509 2.01 17.32 22.15
N ARG A 510 2.45 18.53 22.56
CA ARG A 510 3.24 18.70 23.80
C ARG A 510 2.43 18.43 25.08
N GLN A 511 1.12 18.70 25.07
CA GLN A 511 0.26 18.52 26.24
C GLN A 511 -0.18 17.06 26.41
N GLU A 512 -0.45 16.33 25.33
CA GLU A 512 -0.85 14.91 25.41
C GLU A 512 0.30 13.97 25.82
N LEU A 513 1.55 14.37 25.56
CA LEU A 513 2.74 13.65 26.04
C LEU A 513 2.99 13.81 27.56
N GLN A 514 2.25 14.68 28.27
CA GLN A 514 2.52 15.06 29.66
C GLN A 514 1.40 14.70 30.66
N ASP A 515 0.30 14.07 30.24
CA ASP A 515 -0.82 13.74 31.15
C ASP A 515 -0.84 12.22 31.54
N PRO A 516 -0.40 11.86 32.76
CA PRO A 516 -0.36 10.47 33.23
C PRO A 516 -1.74 9.94 33.66
N SER A 517 -2.78 10.77 33.74
CA SER A 517 -4.12 10.33 34.18
C SER A 517 -4.87 9.53 33.12
N MET A 518 -4.39 9.50 31.87
CA MET A 518 -5.03 8.77 30.77
C MET A 518 -4.53 7.32 30.61
N GLU A 519 -3.63 6.79 31.44
CA GLU A 519 -3.08 5.44 31.24
C GLU A 519 -4.01 4.29 31.69
N GLU A 520 -4.86 4.48 32.70
CA GLU A 520 -5.71 3.40 33.24
C GLU A 520 -7.02 3.18 32.46
N GLU A 521 -7.56 4.18 31.76
CA GLU A 521 -8.77 4.03 30.90
C GLU A 521 -8.45 3.52 29.47
N LYS A 522 -7.18 3.56 29.05
CA LYS A 522 -6.73 3.21 27.69
C LYS A 522 -6.83 1.72 27.32
N GLN A 523 -7.01 0.82 28.29
CA GLN A 523 -6.99 -0.62 28.02
C GLN A 523 -8.29 -1.16 27.39
N ASN A 524 -9.41 -0.43 27.44
CA ASN A 524 -10.72 -0.94 26.99
C ASN A 524 -11.51 -0.04 26.01
N GLU A 525 -10.93 1.05 25.50
CA GLU A 525 -11.70 2.05 24.73
C GLU A 525 -11.11 2.41 23.34
N GLU A 526 -12.02 2.71 22.41
CA GLU A 526 -11.78 2.97 20.97
C GLU A 526 -11.33 4.42 20.65
N SER A 527 -10.83 5.20 21.61
CA SER A 527 -10.62 6.64 21.41
C SER A 527 -9.39 7.21 22.11
N ASN A 528 -8.36 7.53 21.33
CA ASN A 528 -7.97 8.92 21.00
C ASN A 528 -6.63 8.86 20.24
N GLU A 529 -6.67 9.26 18.97
CA GLU A 529 -5.47 9.44 18.15
C GLU A 529 -5.41 10.89 17.67
N VAL A 530 -4.43 11.63 18.19
CA VAL A 530 -4.00 12.89 17.59
C VAL A 530 -3.13 12.55 16.38
N VAL A 531 -3.74 12.69 15.20
CA VAL A 531 -3.01 12.69 13.93
C VAL A 531 -2.67 14.16 13.64
N SER A 532 -1.57 14.62 14.19
CA SER A 532 -1.08 16.01 14.26
C SER A 532 -0.49 16.58 12.97
N GLU A 533 -0.69 15.93 11.83
CA GLU A 533 0.01 16.31 10.59
C GLU A 533 -0.89 16.12 9.34
N VAL A 534 -2.15 16.57 9.39
CA VAL A 534 -3.08 16.47 8.24
C VAL A 534 -3.23 17.83 7.57
N VAL A 535 -3.48 17.87 6.25
CA VAL A 535 -3.74 19.14 5.57
C VAL A 535 -4.97 19.82 6.20
N PRO A 536 -4.86 21.10 6.63
CA PRO A 536 -5.95 21.81 7.26
C PRO A 536 -7.14 21.95 6.31
N SER A 537 -8.33 21.66 6.83
CA SER A 537 -9.61 21.83 6.16
C SER A 537 -10.70 22.05 7.21
N LEU A 538 -11.85 22.55 6.79
CA LEU A 538 -13.04 22.58 7.64
C LEU A 538 -13.40 21.18 8.11
N PHE A 539 -13.17 20.15 7.28
CA PHE A 539 -13.35 18.76 7.68
C PHE A 539 -12.46 18.37 8.87
N THR A 540 -11.14 18.59 8.76
CA THR A 540 -10.21 18.24 9.83
C THR A 540 -10.43 19.08 11.08
N TRP A 541 -10.78 20.36 10.94
CA TRP A 541 -11.05 21.23 12.07
C TRP A 541 -12.40 20.95 12.74
N TRP A 542 -13.52 20.91 12.00
CA TRP A 542 -14.89 20.81 12.53
C TRP A 542 -15.27 19.39 12.97
N PHE A 543 -14.83 18.38 12.24
CA PHE A 543 -15.19 16.98 12.52
C PHE A 543 -14.15 16.24 13.34
N ARG A 544 -12.86 16.54 13.17
CA ARG A 544 -11.77 15.78 13.80
C ARG A 544 -11.00 16.52 14.89
N GLY A 545 -11.00 17.86 14.87
CA GLY A 545 -10.19 18.70 15.75
C GLY A 545 -10.41 18.44 17.25
N ALA A 546 -9.39 18.75 18.05
CA ALA A 546 -9.43 18.58 19.50
C ALA A 546 -10.56 19.41 20.15
N ARG A 547 -11.23 18.85 21.16
CA ARG A 547 -12.30 19.53 21.92
C ARG A 547 -11.83 20.88 22.49
N THR A 548 -10.58 20.93 22.95
CA THR A 548 -9.94 22.14 23.48
C THR A 548 -9.99 23.30 22.48
N ASN A 549 -9.83 23.01 21.19
CA ASN A 549 -9.82 23.97 20.09
C ASN A 549 -11.22 24.37 19.62
N GLN A 550 -12.27 23.76 20.17
CA GLN A 550 -13.68 24.03 19.87
C GLN A 550 -14.50 24.40 21.12
N LYS A 551 -13.87 24.75 22.25
CA LYS A 551 -14.59 25.07 23.52
C LYS A 551 -15.69 26.12 23.35
N GLU A 552 -15.45 27.13 22.51
CA GLU A 552 -16.42 28.19 22.21
C GLU A 552 -17.69 27.67 21.50
N TYR A 553 -17.59 26.50 20.84
CA TYR A 553 -18.68 25.82 20.14
C TYR A 553 -19.28 24.66 20.93
N ALA A 554 -18.97 24.54 22.23
CA ALA A 554 -19.47 23.45 23.08
C ALA A 554 -21.00 23.40 23.21
N HIS A 555 -21.72 24.47 22.82
CA HIS A 555 -23.17 24.54 22.76
C HIS A 555 -23.76 24.06 21.42
N LEU A 556 -22.91 23.81 20.42
CA LEU A 556 -23.28 23.36 19.08
C LEU A 556 -23.06 21.85 18.92
N PHE A 557 -23.89 21.21 18.12
CA PHE A 557 -23.71 19.83 17.69
C PHE A 557 -22.62 19.83 16.61
N THR A 558 -21.35 19.75 17.03
CA THR A 558 -20.20 19.72 16.10
C THR A 558 -19.96 18.32 15.54
N GLY A 559 -19.16 18.22 14.47
CA GLY A 559 -18.76 16.92 13.94
C GLY A 559 -17.89 16.13 14.94
N ARG A 560 -17.06 16.82 15.73
CA ARG A 560 -16.30 16.21 16.83
C ARG A 560 -17.22 15.63 17.91
N TYR A 561 -18.27 16.36 18.29
CA TYR A 561 -19.27 15.87 19.23
C TYR A 561 -19.98 14.61 18.73
N LEU A 562 -20.33 14.55 17.44
CA LEU A 562 -20.88 13.35 16.83
C LEU A 562 -19.93 12.15 16.98
N ARG A 563 -18.62 12.31 16.71
CA ARG A 563 -17.64 11.20 16.84
C ARG A 563 -17.61 10.64 18.27
N GLU A 564 -17.71 11.51 19.27
CA GLU A 564 -17.78 11.10 20.68
C GLU A 564 -19.10 10.37 20.99
N GLN A 565 -20.21 10.76 20.37
CA GLN A 565 -21.46 10.01 20.46
C GLN A 565 -21.40 8.65 19.74
N LEU A 566 -20.42 8.38 18.90
CA LEU A 566 -20.20 7.08 18.27
C LEU A 566 -19.28 6.16 19.10
N GLU A 567 -18.76 6.64 20.24
CA GLU A 567 -18.01 5.85 21.22
C GLU A 567 -18.94 4.94 22.03
N ALA A 568 -18.39 3.83 22.53
CA ALA A 568 -19.17 2.74 23.12
C ALA A 568 -19.99 3.14 24.38
N SER A 569 -19.63 4.26 25.03
CA SER A 569 -20.33 4.84 26.17
C SER A 569 -21.65 5.52 25.80
N SER A 570 -21.84 5.91 24.54
CA SER A 570 -23.09 6.50 24.06
C SER A 570 -23.99 5.49 23.38
N LYS A 571 -25.31 5.63 23.58
CA LYS A 571 -26.32 4.81 22.90
C LYS A 571 -26.28 4.99 21.38
N LEU A 572 -25.81 6.14 20.89
CA LEU A 572 -25.71 6.40 19.45
C LEU A 572 -24.64 5.52 18.77
N SER A 573 -23.68 4.94 19.50
CA SER A 573 -22.72 3.97 18.94
C SER A 573 -23.37 2.74 18.30
N LEU A 574 -24.56 2.33 18.78
CA LEU A 574 -25.33 1.22 18.24
C LEU A 574 -25.79 1.44 16.79
N LEU A 575 -25.70 2.69 16.30
CA LEU A 575 -25.95 3.03 14.91
C LEU A 575 -25.06 2.27 13.93
N LEU A 576 -23.81 1.98 14.30
CA LEU A 576 -22.81 1.34 13.45
C LEU A 576 -22.74 -0.18 13.65
N GLU A 577 -23.58 -0.73 14.53
CA GLU A 577 -23.60 -2.16 14.83
C GLU A 577 -24.56 -2.91 13.90
N GLU A 578 -24.23 -4.17 13.64
CA GLU A 578 -25.13 -5.12 13.01
C GLU A 578 -26.05 -5.72 14.09
N ASN A 579 -27.34 -5.87 13.77
CA ASN A 579 -28.25 -6.65 14.57
C ASN A 579 -28.24 -8.08 14.01
N TYR A 580 -27.43 -8.95 14.62
CA TYR A 580 -27.23 -10.32 14.15
C TYR A 580 -28.48 -11.17 14.27
N VAL A 581 -29.28 -10.98 15.32
CA VAL A 581 -30.58 -11.67 15.46
C VAL A 581 -31.52 -11.25 14.34
N ASP A 582 -31.62 -9.94 14.10
CA ASP A 582 -32.38 -9.40 12.97
C ASP A 582 -31.93 -10.00 11.63
N TRP A 583 -30.62 -10.15 11.45
CA TRP A 583 -30.04 -10.69 10.24
C TRP A 583 -30.34 -12.18 10.03
N VAL A 584 -30.11 -13.00 11.05
CA VAL A 584 -30.37 -14.45 11.02
C VAL A 584 -31.84 -14.75 10.72
N LEU A 585 -32.76 -13.95 11.29
CA LEU A 585 -34.20 -14.07 11.04
C LEU A 585 -34.65 -13.49 9.69
N LEU A 586 -33.71 -13.15 8.80
CA LEU A 586 -33.96 -12.57 7.49
C LEU A 586 -34.73 -11.23 7.54
N ARG A 587 -34.35 -10.37 8.51
CA ARG A 587 -34.76 -8.96 8.65
C ARG A 587 -36.26 -8.75 8.91
N PRO A 588 -36.87 -9.41 9.93
CA PRO A 588 -38.29 -9.23 10.24
C PRO A 588 -38.58 -7.78 10.70
N GLN A 589 -39.86 -7.41 10.75
CA GLN A 589 -40.26 -6.11 11.32
C GLN A 589 -40.05 -6.05 12.84
N ASN A 590 -40.24 -7.17 13.53
CA ASN A 590 -40.04 -7.30 14.97
C ASN A 590 -39.39 -8.67 15.28
N CYS A 591 -38.12 -8.64 15.70
CA CYS A 591 -37.36 -9.86 16.01
C CYS A 591 -38.00 -10.68 17.13
N LEU A 592 -38.48 -10.03 18.19
CA LEU A 592 -39.05 -10.74 19.34
C LEU A 592 -40.36 -11.44 18.99
N ALA A 593 -41.21 -10.77 18.21
CA ALA A 593 -42.45 -11.38 17.71
C ALA A 593 -42.16 -12.58 16.78
N GLN A 594 -41.12 -12.48 15.94
CA GLN A 594 -40.71 -13.58 15.07
C GLN A 594 -40.16 -14.77 15.89
N LEU A 595 -39.29 -14.52 16.88
CA LEU A 595 -38.76 -15.57 17.76
C LEU A 595 -39.88 -16.29 18.53
N ALA A 596 -40.88 -15.55 19.02
CA ALA A 596 -42.06 -16.09 19.69
C ALA A 596 -42.90 -16.97 18.74
N HIS A 597 -43.12 -16.49 17.52
CA HIS A 597 -43.82 -17.23 16.47
C HIS A 597 -43.11 -18.54 16.10
N ASP A 598 -41.81 -18.49 15.81
CA ASP A 598 -41.01 -19.65 15.36
C ASP A 598 -40.86 -20.72 16.45
N SER A 599 -40.77 -20.31 17.72
CA SER A 599 -40.64 -21.21 18.87
C SER A 599 -41.98 -21.64 19.48
N THR A 600 -43.11 -21.20 18.92
CA THR A 600 -44.47 -21.45 19.46
C THR A 600 -44.61 -21.05 20.94
N SER A 601 -43.86 -20.03 21.38
CA SER A 601 -43.79 -19.57 22.78
C SER A 601 -44.31 -18.13 22.92
N SER A 602 -44.66 -17.69 24.14
CA SER A 602 -45.01 -16.28 24.33
C SER A 602 -43.77 -15.39 24.30
N GLU A 603 -43.90 -14.10 23.95
CA GLU A 603 -42.76 -13.17 24.00
C GLU A 603 -42.09 -13.09 25.39
N MET A 604 -42.86 -13.31 26.46
CA MET A 604 -42.34 -13.31 27.83
C MET A 604 -41.51 -14.56 28.12
N ASP A 605 -41.90 -15.70 27.57
CA ASP A 605 -41.13 -16.96 27.70
C ASP A 605 -39.81 -16.87 26.93
N VAL A 606 -39.84 -16.29 25.72
CA VAL A 606 -38.64 -16.01 24.94
C VAL A 606 -37.70 -15.08 25.70
N ILE A 607 -38.20 -13.97 26.25
CA ILE A 607 -37.41 -13.04 27.07
C ILE A 607 -36.78 -13.77 28.27
N SER A 608 -37.56 -14.57 28.99
CA SER A 608 -37.10 -15.34 30.14
C SER A 608 -36.03 -16.37 29.75
N GLY A 609 -36.18 -17.00 28.58
CA GLY A 609 -35.19 -17.90 27.99
C GLY A 609 -33.87 -17.20 27.67
N ILE A 610 -33.92 -16.06 26.98
CA ILE A 610 -32.75 -15.24 26.64
C ILE A 610 -32.03 -14.74 27.90
N ALA A 611 -32.79 -14.30 28.91
CA ALA A 611 -32.24 -13.75 30.15
C ALA A 611 -31.30 -14.72 30.90
N LYS A 612 -31.47 -16.05 30.73
CA LYS A 612 -30.61 -17.08 31.33
C LYS A 612 -29.17 -17.04 30.82
N TYR A 613 -28.94 -16.46 29.64
CA TYR A 613 -27.63 -16.36 29.00
C TYR A 613 -26.95 -15.00 29.19
N LEU A 614 -27.61 -14.04 29.86
CA LEU A 614 -27.03 -12.73 30.12
C LEU A 614 -26.08 -12.76 31.32
N PRO A 615 -24.95 -12.03 31.27
CA PRO A 615 -24.09 -11.79 32.42
C PRO A 615 -24.85 -11.15 33.59
N ILE A 616 -24.54 -11.57 34.83
CA ILE A 616 -25.19 -11.08 36.05
C ILE A 616 -25.04 -9.56 36.18
N GLU A 617 -23.90 -9.00 35.79
CA GLU A 617 -23.59 -7.56 35.90
C GLU A 617 -24.56 -6.66 35.10
N LEU A 618 -25.10 -7.16 33.98
CA LEU A 618 -26.08 -6.43 33.17
C LEU A 618 -27.47 -6.40 33.80
N SER A 619 -27.70 -7.23 34.80
CA SER A 619 -29.02 -7.40 35.43
C SER A 619 -29.23 -6.48 36.65
N THR A 620 -28.18 -5.79 37.12
CA THR A 620 -28.20 -5.01 38.38
C THR A 620 -27.61 -3.60 38.30
N GLY A 621 -27.09 -3.13 37.16
CA GLY A 621 -26.30 -1.89 37.08
C GLY A 621 -26.66 -0.89 35.97
N THR A 622 -26.15 0.33 36.10
CA THR A 622 -26.19 1.40 35.08
C THR A 622 -25.32 1.02 33.87
N ILE A 623 -25.85 1.12 32.65
CA ILE A 623 -25.12 0.79 31.42
C ILE A 623 -23.95 1.77 31.24
N LYS A 624 -22.72 1.28 31.39
CA LYS A 624 -21.50 2.04 31.09
C LYS A 624 -21.04 1.90 29.64
N ASN A 625 -21.36 0.78 28.99
CA ASN A 625 -20.97 0.48 27.62
C ASN A 625 -22.16 -0.12 26.86
N TYR A 626 -22.80 0.69 26.00
CA TYR A 626 -23.98 0.29 25.24
C TYR A 626 -23.66 -0.79 24.23
N ARG A 627 -22.51 -0.69 23.55
CA ARG A 627 -22.10 -1.64 22.52
C ARG A 627 -21.91 -3.05 23.09
N ARG A 628 -21.17 -3.17 24.19
CA ARG A 628 -20.95 -4.46 24.88
C ARG A 628 -22.28 -5.03 25.38
N THR A 629 -23.14 -4.18 25.93
CA THR A 629 -24.48 -4.59 26.37
C THR A 629 -25.32 -5.13 25.21
N PHE A 630 -25.31 -4.43 24.07
CA PHE A 630 -25.98 -4.86 22.86
C PHE A 630 -25.44 -6.21 22.37
N HIS A 631 -24.12 -6.38 22.26
CA HIS A 631 -23.50 -7.65 21.87
C HIS A 631 -23.82 -8.80 22.84
N HIS A 632 -23.88 -8.55 24.16
CA HIS A 632 -24.30 -9.58 25.12
C HIS A 632 -25.76 -10.01 24.91
N VAL A 633 -26.69 -9.09 24.61
CA VAL A 633 -28.08 -9.45 24.28
C VAL A 633 -28.16 -10.24 22.97
N GLN A 634 -27.39 -9.84 21.96
CA GLN A 634 -27.32 -10.55 20.68
C GLN A 634 -26.80 -11.98 20.88
N LEU A 635 -25.67 -12.14 21.57
CA LEU A 635 -25.07 -13.44 21.91
C LEU A 635 -26.03 -14.32 22.73
N ALA A 636 -26.65 -13.76 23.77
CA ALA A 636 -27.62 -14.47 24.61
C ALA A 636 -28.80 -15.00 23.80
N THR A 637 -29.29 -14.20 22.84
CA THR A 637 -30.39 -14.59 21.95
C THR A 637 -29.96 -15.69 20.99
N LEU A 638 -28.78 -15.58 20.37
CA LEU A 638 -28.25 -16.62 19.47
C LEU A 638 -28.00 -17.95 20.21
N ARG A 639 -27.52 -17.91 21.46
CA ARG A 639 -27.38 -19.09 22.32
C ARG A 639 -28.73 -19.72 22.66
N TRP A 640 -29.73 -18.91 22.94
CA TRP A 640 -31.09 -19.39 23.14
C TRP A 640 -31.65 -20.06 21.87
N MET A 641 -31.41 -19.46 20.68
CA MET A 641 -31.80 -20.03 19.38
C MET A 641 -31.15 -21.39 19.13
N LEU A 642 -29.88 -21.58 19.48
CA LEU A 642 -29.15 -22.85 19.37
C LEU A 642 -29.76 -24.00 20.20
N GLU A 643 -30.59 -23.69 21.20
CA GLU A 643 -31.31 -24.71 21.99
C GLU A 643 -32.74 -24.96 21.47
N GLN A 644 -33.24 -24.17 20.51
CA GLN A 644 -34.60 -24.34 20.00
C GLN A 644 -34.63 -25.32 18.82
N PRO A 645 -35.52 -26.34 18.82
CA PRO A 645 -35.63 -27.30 17.73
C PRO A 645 -35.92 -26.67 16.36
N CYS A 646 -36.64 -25.54 16.33
CA CYS A 646 -37.03 -24.84 15.11
C CYS A 646 -35.85 -24.21 14.34
N TYR A 647 -34.68 -24.05 14.98
CA TYR A 647 -33.47 -23.52 14.34
C TYR A 647 -32.41 -24.60 14.06
N SER A 648 -32.79 -25.88 14.10
CA SER A 648 -31.88 -27.01 13.91
C SER A 648 -31.13 -27.00 12.58
N THR A 649 -31.75 -26.51 11.50
CA THR A 649 -31.11 -26.37 10.18
C THR A 649 -30.04 -25.28 10.13
N LEU A 650 -30.07 -24.33 11.07
CA LEU A 650 -29.12 -23.23 11.18
C LEU A 650 -28.04 -23.48 12.23
N HIS A 651 -28.07 -24.60 12.96
CA HIS A 651 -27.19 -24.85 14.10
C HIS A 651 -25.70 -24.65 13.78
N ASP A 652 -25.19 -25.24 12.70
CA ASP A 652 -23.77 -25.13 12.36
C ASP A 652 -23.39 -23.69 12.00
N ASN A 653 -24.23 -23.02 11.22
CA ASN A 653 -24.04 -21.62 10.83
C ASN A 653 -24.10 -20.67 12.04
N LEU A 654 -25.02 -20.91 12.98
CA LEU A 654 -25.12 -20.18 14.24
C LEU A 654 -23.91 -20.40 15.14
N ARG A 655 -23.38 -21.62 15.22
CA ARG A 655 -22.15 -21.91 15.98
C ARG A 655 -20.96 -21.18 15.37
N ILE A 656 -20.79 -21.25 14.04
CA ILE A 656 -19.74 -20.51 13.34
C ILE A 656 -19.87 -19.00 13.58
N LEU A 657 -21.09 -18.44 13.48
CA LEU A 657 -21.34 -17.03 13.76
C LEU A 657 -20.94 -16.65 15.19
N VAL A 658 -21.35 -17.44 16.17
CA VAL A 658 -21.02 -17.19 17.58
C VAL A 658 -19.51 -17.22 17.81
N ASP A 659 -18.83 -18.23 17.25
CA ASP A 659 -17.39 -18.44 17.44
C ASP A 659 -16.52 -17.38 16.74
N GLU A 660 -16.97 -16.83 15.61
CA GLU A 660 -16.20 -15.84 14.85
C GLU A 660 -16.38 -14.41 15.37
N ILE A 661 -17.59 -14.05 15.80
CA ILE A 661 -17.97 -12.65 16.09
C ILE A 661 -17.85 -12.30 17.56
N PHE A 662 -18.19 -13.23 18.45
CA PHE A 662 -18.28 -12.96 19.87
C PHE A 662 -17.11 -13.62 20.60
N ASP A 663 -16.43 -12.85 21.44
CA ASP A 663 -15.48 -13.40 22.39
C ASP A 663 -16.26 -14.35 23.31
N ASN A 664 -15.92 -15.65 23.32
CA ASN A 664 -16.77 -16.73 23.82
C ASN A 664 -16.33 -17.18 25.24
N PRO A 665 -16.68 -16.46 26.32
CA PRO A 665 -16.55 -17.02 27.66
C PRO A 665 -17.54 -18.19 27.72
N GLY A 666 -17.12 -19.30 28.34
CA GLY A 666 -17.89 -20.55 28.39
C GLY A 666 -19.36 -20.37 28.83
N LEU A 667 -20.16 -21.42 28.64
CA LEU A 667 -21.59 -21.45 28.98
C LEU A 667 -21.83 -21.14 30.47
N ILE A 668 -22.09 -19.88 30.80
CA ILE A 668 -22.57 -19.47 32.12
C ILE A 668 -24.09 -19.33 32.01
N LYS A 669 -24.83 -20.26 32.63
CA LYS A 669 -26.30 -20.17 32.78
C LYS A 669 -26.61 -19.52 34.13
N ASN A 670 -27.29 -18.37 34.11
CA ASN A 670 -27.67 -17.61 35.31
C ASN A 670 -29.17 -17.75 35.62
N THR A 671 -29.55 -17.57 36.88
CA THR A 671 -30.96 -17.47 37.31
C THR A 671 -31.51 -16.08 36.97
N ALA A 672 -32.61 -16.03 36.20
CA ALA A 672 -33.17 -14.81 35.63
C ALA A 672 -33.60 -13.76 36.68
N SER A 673 -33.28 -12.49 36.45
CA SER A 673 -33.77 -11.33 37.22
C SER A 673 -34.82 -10.53 36.42
N SER A 674 -35.68 -9.79 37.11
CA SER A 674 -36.82 -9.06 36.53
C SER A 674 -36.45 -7.81 35.69
N ILE A 675 -35.19 -7.33 35.76
CA ILE A 675 -34.72 -6.12 35.07
C ILE A 675 -34.33 -6.39 33.60
N SER A 676 -34.15 -7.67 33.22
CA SER A 676 -33.68 -8.11 31.91
C SER A 676 -34.63 -7.85 30.73
N GLY A 677 -35.95 -7.88 30.95
CA GLY A 677 -36.93 -7.87 29.85
C GLY A 677 -37.03 -6.58 29.04
N LYS A 678 -36.94 -5.41 29.69
CA LYS A 678 -36.96 -4.12 29.00
C LYS A 678 -35.71 -3.93 28.14
N LEU A 679 -34.54 -4.32 28.68
CA LEU A 679 -33.26 -4.24 27.99
C LEU A 679 -33.23 -5.15 26.75
N ILE A 680 -33.70 -6.40 26.87
CA ILE A 680 -33.77 -7.34 25.74
C ILE A 680 -34.64 -6.77 24.63
N ARG A 681 -35.85 -6.29 24.96
CA ARG A 681 -36.77 -5.66 23.98
C ARG A 681 -36.11 -4.47 23.28
N GLU A 682 -35.45 -3.60 24.04
CA GLU A 682 -34.81 -2.41 23.50
C GLU A 682 -33.65 -2.74 22.56
N MET A 683 -32.77 -3.67 22.96
CA MET A 683 -31.59 -4.05 22.17
C MET A 683 -31.96 -4.84 20.91
N LEU A 684 -32.95 -5.75 20.98
CA LEU A 684 -33.43 -6.47 19.79
C LEU A 684 -34.14 -5.56 18.78
N ALA A 685 -34.70 -4.42 19.23
CA ALA A 685 -35.37 -3.45 18.37
C ALA A 685 -34.43 -2.46 17.66
N ILE A 686 -33.11 -2.50 17.91
CA ILE A 686 -32.16 -1.60 17.26
C ILE A 686 -32.04 -1.96 15.77
N GLN A 687 -32.26 -0.95 14.92
CA GLN A 687 -32.09 -1.00 13.47
C GLN A 687 -31.10 0.08 13.08
N GLY A 688 -29.81 -0.22 13.21
CA GLY A 688 -28.70 0.66 12.81
C GLY A 688 -28.61 0.84 11.29
N ILE A 689 -27.47 1.35 10.82
CA ILE A 689 -27.24 1.65 9.40
C ILE A 689 -27.33 0.37 8.55
N TYR A 690 -26.66 -0.72 8.94
CA TYR A 690 -26.65 -1.96 8.15
C TYR A 690 -28.03 -2.63 8.04
N PRO A 691 -28.80 -2.82 9.14
CA PRO A 691 -30.19 -3.26 9.05
C PRO A 691 -31.07 -2.37 8.17
N SER A 692 -30.84 -1.06 8.18
CA SER A 692 -31.62 -0.09 7.40
C SER A 692 -31.26 -0.12 5.92
N LEU A 693 -29.96 -0.18 5.59
CA LEU A 693 -29.46 -0.33 4.22
C LEU A 693 -29.96 -1.64 3.59
N ALA A 694 -29.91 -2.74 4.34
CA ALA A 694 -30.36 -4.05 3.87
C ALA A 694 -31.86 -4.06 3.51
N ARG A 695 -32.67 -3.25 4.19
CA ARG A 695 -34.12 -3.09 3.96
C ARG A 695 -34.49 -2.05 2.89
N SER A 696 -33.53 -1.26 2.39
CA SER A 696 -33.84 -0.31 1.32
C SER A 696 -34.36 -1.07 0.09
N LYS A 697 -35.37 -0.48 -0.55
CA LYS A 697 -35.93 -0.99 -1.81
C LYS A 697 -35.14 -0.49 -3.01
N GLU A 698 -34.27 0.50 -2.83
CA GLU A 698 -33.41 1.02 -3.89
C GLU A 698 -32.22 0.08 -4.10
N PRO A 699 -32.06 -0.53 -5.30
CA PRO A 699 -31.01 -1.50 -5.55
C PRO A 699 -29.61 -0.93 -5.26
N GLU A 700 -29.33 0.30 -5.71
CA GLU A 700 -28.05 0.98 -5.49
C GLU A 700 -27.71 1.13 -4.00
N VAL A 701 -28.68 1.49 -3.17
CA VAL A 701 -28.46 1.64 -1.72
C VAL A 701 -28.18 0.29 -1.07
N SER A 702 -28.94 -0.73 -1.46
CA SER A 702 -28.75 -2.08 -0.93
C SER A 702 -27.42 -2.72 -1.35
N ARG A 703 -26.80 -2.26 -2.46
CA ARG A 703 -25.48 -2.74 -2.91
C ARG A 703 -24.38 -2.47 -1.90
N ALA A 704 -24.52 -1.49 -1.00
CA ALA A 704 -23.53 -1.22 0.03
C ALA A 704 -23.37 -2.38 1.03
N VAL A 705 -24.41 -3.19 1.24
CA VAL A 705 -24.35 -4.32 2.20
C VAL A 705 -23.87 -5.57 1.48
N ALA A 706 -22.89 -6.28 2.06
CA ALA A 706 -22.52 -7.62 1.62
C ALA A 706 -23.62 -8.61 2.01
N ARG A 707 -24.26 -9.21 1.00
CA ARG A 707 -25.31 -10.23 1.10
C ARG A 707 -24.73 -11.59 0.70
N GLY A 708 -25.43 -12.68 1.02
CA GLY A 708 -25.07 -14.02 0.54
C GLY A 708 -24.48 -14.95 1.59
N VAL A 709 -24.79 -14.73 2.87
CA VAL A 709 -24.39 -15.63 3.97
C VAL A 709 -25.62 -16.38 4.51
N PHE A 710 -26.59 -15.66 5.08
CA PHE A 710 -27.90 -16.23 5.44
C PHE A 710 -28.93 -16.04 4.35
N GLU A 711 -28.79 -14.99 3.52
CA GLU A 711 -29.80 -14.61 2.52
C GLU A 711 -29.75 -15.43 1.22
N ALA A 712 -28.71 -16.22 0.96
CA ALA A 712 -28.52 -16.98 -0.28
C ALA A 712 -28.01 -18.43 -0.06
N GLN A 713 -28.39 -19.05 1.07
CA GLN A 713 -27.95 -20.41 1.39
C GLN A 713 -28.42 -21.42 0.32
N GLY A 714 -27.48 -22.17 -0.26
CA GLY A 714 -27.78 -23.30 -1.14
C GLY A 714 -27.50 -23.11 -2.64
N GLU A 715 -26.91 -22.00 -3.07
CA GLU A 715 -26.69 -21.73 -4.51
C GLU A 715 -25.45 -22.43 -5.12
N ALA A 716 -24.52 -22.99 -4.32
CA ALA A 716 -23.33 -23.68 -4.84
C ALA A 716 -22.82 -24.84 -3.95
N ALA A 717 -22.32 -25.92 -4.56
CA ALA A 717 -21.78 -27.10 -3.87
C ALA A 717 -20.47 -26.84 -3.08
N THR A 718 -19.84 -25.68 -3.27
CA THR A 718 -18.54 -25.29 -2.70
C THR A 718 -18.63 -24.11 -1.72
N PHE A 719 -19.82 -23.78 -1.22
CA PHE A 719 -20.04 -22.63 -0.34
C PHE A 719 -19.48 -22.87 1.08
N ASP A 720 -18.46 -22.09 1.47
CA ASP A 720 -17.92 -22.04 2.83
C ASP A 720 -18.55 -20.87 3.60
N PHE A 721 -19.46 -21.19 4.52
CA PHE A 721 -20.17 -20.21 5.34
C PHE A 721 -19.21 -19.35 6.19
N ARG A 722 -18.15 -19.95 6.76
CA ARG A 722 -17.22 -19.23 7.64
C ARG A 722 -16.43 -18.20 6.85
N LEU A 723 -15.94 -18.57 5.68
CA LEU A 723 -15.20 -17.65 4.81
C LEU A 723 -16.10 -16.49 4.34
N ALA A 724 -17.34 -16.80 3.94
CA ALA A 724 -18.31 -15.79 3.52
C ALA A 724 -18.67 -14.82 4.66
N LEU A 725 -18.85 -15.34 5.89
CA LEU A 725 -19.07 -14.53 7.09
C LEU A 725 -17.90 -13.59 7.37
N ARG A 726 -16.66 -14.11 7.36
CA ARG A 726 -15.45 -13.29 7.61
C ARG A 726 -15.32 -12.17 6.59
N GLN A 727 -15.48 -12.48 5.30
CA GLN A 727 -15.40 -11.49 4.23
C GLN A 727 -16.43 -10.36 4.45
N ARG A 728 -17.69 -10.72 4.75
CA ARG A 728 -18.75 -9.76 5.05
C ARG A 728 -18.39 -8.83 6.21
N GLU A 729 -17.89 -9.37 7.31
CA GLU A 729 -17.57 -8.59 8.50
C GLU A 729 -16.35 -7.70 8.32
N GLN A 730 -15.34 -8.16 7.58
CA GLN A 730 -14.19 -7.33 7.22
C GLN A 730 -14.62 -6.14 6.35
N ILE A 731 -15.51 -6.35 5.38
CA ILE A 731 -16.14 -5.27 4.60
C ILE A 731 -16.86 -4.29 5.54
N ARG A 732 -17.68 -4.81 6.47
CA ARG A 732 -18.40 -4.00 7.45
C ARG A 732 -17.45 -3.18 8.34
N HIS A 733 -16.33 -3.77 8.77
CA HIS A 733 -15.33 -3.08 9.58
C HIS A 733 -14.68 -1.91 8.82
N MET A 734 -14.32 -2.10 7.54
CA MET A 734 -13.81 -1.01 6.68
C MET A 734 -14.86 0.09 6.47
N GLN A 735 -16.11 -0.28 6.18
CA GLN A 735 -17.22 0.66 6.01
C GLN A 735 -17.50 1.46 7.29
N THR A 736 -17.49 0.81 8.46
CA THR A 736 -17.64 1.47 9.76
C THR A 736 -16.47 2.41 10.07
N ALA A 737 -15.24 2.01 9.74
CA ALA A 737 -14.07 2.87 9.87
C ALA A 737 -14.18 4.12 8.98
N THR A 738 -14.71 3.95 7.76
CA THR A 738 -14.98 5.04 6.81
C THR A 738 -16.09 5.97 7.30
N LEU A 739 -17.17 5.44 7.87
CA LEU A 739 -18.25 6.24 8.50
C LEU A 739 -17.78 7.08 9.69
N ARG A 740 -16.67 6.70 10.34
CA ARG A 740 -16.10 7.42 11.49
C ARG A 740 -15.02 8.44 11.13
N ASN A 741 -14.31 8.22 10.02
CA ASN A 741 -13.10 8.98 9.71
C ASN A 741 -13.11 9.66 8.32
N GLY A 742 -13.91 9.15 7.38
CA GLY A 742 -13.94 9.62 5.99
C GLY A 742 -15.13 10.53 5.66
N ALA A 743 -15.34 10.78 4.36
CA ALA A 743 -16.42 11.64 3.87
C ALA A 743 -17.84 11.22 4.29
N PRO A 744 -18.18 9.91 4.44
CA PRO A 744 -19.52 9.49 4.87
C PRO A 744 -19.92 9.99 6.27
N LEU A 745 -18.95 10.42 7.10
CA LEU A 745 -19.22 11.09 8.36
C LEU A 745 -20.02 12.39 8.16
N ILE A 746 -19.83 13.09 7.03
CA ILE A 746 -20.57 14.31 6.69
C ILE A 746 -22.06 13.97 6.50
N ASP A 747 -22.37 12.95 5.71
CA ASP A 747 -23.75 12.51 5.47
C ASP A 747 -24.42 12.10 6.77
N LEU A 748 -23.69 11.35 7.61
CA LEU A 748 -24.16 10.95 8.92
C LEU A 748 -24.45 12.15 9.83
N TYR A 749 -23.56 13.14 9.83
CA TYR A 749 -23.75 14.39 10.57
C TYR A 749 -24.99 15.14 10.12
N LEU A 750 -25.22 15.28 8.80
CA LEU A 750 -26.42 15.92 8.27
C LEU A 750 -27.69 15.15 8.64
N ALA A 751 -27.64 13.81 8.69
CA ALA A 751 -28.75 12.99 9.16
C ALA A 751 -29.05 13.25 10.65
N CYS A 752 -28.02 13.37 11.50
CA CYS A 752 -28.19 13.76 12.90
C CYS A 752 -28.87 15.13 13.03
N LEU A 753 -28.39 16.15 12.30
CA LEU A 753 -29.01 17.49 12.27
C LEU A 753 -30.50 17.41 11.90
N LYS A 754 -30.83 16.68 10.82
CA LYS A 754 -32.22 16.49 10.38
C LYS A 754 -33.10 15.80 11.43
N THR A 755 -32.55 14.86 12.20
CA THR A 755 -33.30 14.20 13.29
C THR A 755 -33.49 15.07 14.53
N GLN A 756 -32.60 16.03 14.81
CA GLN A 756 -32.73 16.97 15.92
C GLN A 756 -33.44 18.27 15.51
N LYS A 757 -34.57 18.14 14.79
CA LYS A 757 -35.39 19.27 14.32
C LYS A 757 -34.63 20.26 13.42
N ARG A 758 -33.61 19.81 12.69
CA ARG A 758 -32.78 20.65 11.81
C ARG A 758 -32.10 21.80 12.57
N SER A 759 -31.69 21.57 13.81
CA SER A 759 -30.93 22.57 14.57
C SER A 759 -29.47 22.15 14.71
N ILE A 760 -28.56 23.12 14.56
CA ILE A 760 -27.13 22.96 14.87
C ILE A 760 -26.86 23.12 16.37
N MET A 761 -27.82 23.62 17.15
CA MET A 761 -27.73 23.67 18.61
C MET A 761 -27.85 22.27 19.20
N LEU A 762 -27.13 22.01 20.28
CA LEU A 762 -27.23 20.73 21.00
C LEU A 762 -28.64 20.52 21.57
N ASN A 763 -29.35 19.52 21.06
CA ASN A 763 -30.73 19.22 21.44
C ASN A 763 -30.93 17.74 21.80
N GLY A 764 -30.76 17.39 23.08
CA GLY A 764 -31.17 16.09 23.65
C GLY A 764 -30.56 14.82 23.02
N ASN A 765 -31.11 13.66 23.37
CA ASN A 765 -30.59 12.35 22.95
C ASN A 765 -31.10 11.91 21.57
N LEU A 766 -30.17 11.58 20.67
CA LEU A 766 -30.46 11.02 19.34
C LEU A 766 -30.84 9.53 19.43
N SER A 767 -31.80 9.12 18.59
CA SER A 767 -32.19 7.71 18.45
C SER A 767 -31.43 7.06 17.29
N PRO A 768 -30.67 5.97 17.51
CA PRO A 768 -29.95 5.25 16.44
C PRO A 768 -30.85 4.90 15.26
N ASN A 769 -32.03 4.33 15.53
CA ASN A 769 -32.98 3.91 14.49
C ASN A 769 -33.48 5.09 13.65
N ARG A 770 -33.77 6.23 14.29
CA ARG A 770 -34.25 7.42 13.56
C ARG A 770 -33.15 8.02 12.69
N VAL A 771 -31.92 8.08 13.20
CA VAL A 771 -30.75 8.56 12.43
C VAL A 771 -30.47 7.65 11.24
N ALA A 772 -30.40 6.33 11.45
CA ALA A 772 -30.19 5.35 10.37
C ALA A 772 -31.26 5.47 9.28
N LYS A 773 -32.54 5.48 9.67
CA LYS A 773 -33.66 5.63 8.73
C LYS A 773 -33.60 6.94 7.95
N THR A 774 -33.17 8.03 8.60
CA THR A 774 -33.03 9.34 7.96
C THR A 774 -31.89 9.33 6.96
N LEU A 775 -30.72 8.81 7.34
CA LEU A 775 -29.57 8.67 6.46
C LEU A 775 -29.89 7.84 5.21
N VAL A 776 -30.45 6.65 5.39
CA VAL A 776 -30.81 5.75 4.28
C VAL A 776 -31.89 6.38 3.38
N SER A 777 -32.86 7.10 3.94
CA SER A 777 -33.86 7.82 3.14
C SER A 777 -33.25 8.93 2.27
N GLU A 778 -32.22 9.63 2.76
CA GLU A 778 -31.51 10.62 1.95
C GLU A 778 -30.67 9.97 0.85
N TRP A 779 -30.07 8.81 1.14
CA TRP A 779 -29.37 8.02 0.13
C TRP A 779 -30.32 7.41 -0.90
N ASP A 780 -31.53 6.98 -0.51
CA ASP A 780 -32.57 6.52 -1.45
C ASP A 780 -32.96 7.65 -2.42
N LYS A 781 -33.11 8.88 -1.91
CA LYS A 781 -33.39 10.06 -2.76
C LYS A 781 -32.26 10.31 -3.74
N TRP A 782 -31.02 10.29 -3.27
CA TRP A 782 -29.84 10.46 -4.10
C TRP A 782 -29.74 9.37 -5.18
N ALA A 783 -30.00 8.11 -4.84
CA ALA A 783 -29.95 6.99 -5.79
C ALA A 783 -30.97 7.11 -6.93
N ARG A 784 -32.15 7.70 -6.67
CA ARG A 784 -33.19 7.92 -7.68
C ARG A 784 -32.88 9.07 -8.64
N THR A 785 -32.21 10.10 -8.14
CA THR A 785 -31.79 11.25 -8.93
C THR A 785 -30.34 11.58 -8.61
N PRO A 786 -29.38 10.82 -9.18
CA PRO A 786 -27.98 11.11 -8.97
C PRO A 786 -27.66 12.46 -9.61
N GLU A 787 -27.51 13.51 -8.80
CA GLU A 787 -26.95 14.76 -9.29
C GLU A 787 -25.45 14.54 -9.52
N ALA A 788 -25.01 14.66 -10.78
CA ALA A 788 -23.61 14.46 -11.17
C ALA A 788 -22.63 15.42 -10.45
N SER A 789 -23.13 16.48 -9.83
CA SER A 789 -22.33 17.52 -9.15
C SER A 789 -21.98 17.20 -7.69
N LEU A 790 -22.65 16.24 -7.02
CA LEU A 790 -22.49 15.98 -5.59
C LEU A 790 -22.55 14.47 -5.29
N ASN A 791 -21.41 13.79 -5.40
CA ASN A 791 -21.28 12.40 -4.94
C ASN A 791 -21.39 12.32 -3.41
N CYS A 792 -22.33 11.48 -2.94
CA CYS A 792 -22.60 11.25 -1.52
C CYS A 792 -21.74 10.13 -0.94
N GLY A 793 -21.65 10.04 0.40
CA GLY A 793 -20.83 9.05 1.11
C GLY A 793 -21.25 7.59 0.87
N LEU A 794 -22.46 7.32 0.39
CA LEU A 794 -22.87 5.96 -0.01
C LEU A 794 -21.97 5.39 -1.10
N SER A 795 -21.55 6.21 -2.06
CA SER A 795 -20.69 5.78 -3.18
C SER A 795 -19.39 5.16 -2.68
N GLU A 796 -18.75 5.77 -1.67
CA GLU A 796 -17.53 5.25 -1.05
C GLU A 796 -17.78 3.90 -0.37
N LEU A 797 -18.90 3.72 0.34
CA LEU A 797 -19.22 2.43 0.97
C LEU A 797 -19.44 1.32 -0.07
N ILE A 798 -20.07 1.66 -1.19
CA ILE A 798 -20.26 0.74 -2.32
C ILE A 798 -18.92 0.38 -2.96
N GLU A 799 -18.05 1.36 -3.21
CA GLU A 799 -16.73 1.13 -3.80
C GLU A 799 -15.82 0.28 -2.90
N ILE A 800 -15.87 0.47 -1.57
CA ILE A 800 -15.15 -0.38 -0.61
C ILE A 800 -15.56 -1.84 -0.78
N LYS A 801 -16.87 -2.12 -0.82
CA LYS A 801 -17.36 -3.48 -0.98
C LYS A 801 -16.98 -4.06 -2.34
N GLN A 802 -17.19 -3.31 -3.42
CA GLN A 802 -16.92 -3.79 -4.79
C GLN A 802 -15.44 -4.10 -5.02
N ASN A 803 -14.56 -3.33 -4.40
CA ASN A 803 -13.11 -3.48 -4.55
C ASN A 803 -12.46 -4.10 -3.30
N PHE A 804 -13.23 -4.80 -2.46
CA PHE A 804 -12.75 -5.28 -1.16
C PHE A 804 -11.49 -6.14 -1.27
N ASP A 805 -11.48 -7.12 -2.16
CA ASP A 805 -10.33 -8.02 -2.32
C ASP A 805 -9.09 -7.28 -2.81
N LEU A 806 -9.27 -6.27 -3.68
CA LEU A 806 -8.19 -5.42 -4.15
C LEU A 806 -7.63 -4.55 -3.03
N ILE A 807 -8.51 -3.90 -2.24
CA ILE A 807 -8.13 -3.08 -1.09
C ILE A 807 -7.40 -3.91 -0.04
N ARG A 808 -7.98 -5.07 0.32
CA ARG A 808 -7.41 -6.01 1.28
C ARG A 808 -6.01 -6.45 0.86
N LYS A 809 -5.86 -6.92 -0.38
CA LYS A 809 -4.57 -7.41 -0.91
C LYS A 809 -3.49 -6.33 -0.93
N LEU A 810 -3.84 -5.09 -1.30
CA LEU A 810 -2.87 -4.01 -1.49
C LEU A 810 -2.48 -3.27 -0.21
N ASN A 811 -3.43 -3.12 0.73
CA ASN A 811 -3.25 -2.28 1.91
C ASN A 811 -3.16 -3.08 3.20
N PHE A 812 -3.80 -4.24 3.27
CA PHE A 812 -3.94 -5.01 4.50
C PHE A 812 -3.60 -6.50 4.30
N PRO A 813 -2.43 -6.85 3.72
CA PRO A 813 -2.05 -8.23 3.46
C PRO A 813 -1.90 -9.05 4.76
N THR A 814 -1.66 -8.39 5.90
CA THR A 814 -1.67 -9.03 7.22
C THR A 814 -3.02 -9.68 7.55
N ILE A 815 -4.13 -9.19 6.98
CA ILE A 815 -5.45 -9.83 7.11
C ILE A 815 -5.49 -11.19 6.37
N ASP A 816 -4.68 -11.38 5.33
CA ASP A 816 -4.57 -12.65 4.58
C ASP A 816 -3.61 -13.65 5.23
N VAL A 817 -2.55 -13.17 5.90
CA VAL A 817 -1.67 -14.03 6.74
C VAL A 817 -2.47 -14.70 7.88
N VAL A 818 -3.69 -14.21 8.15
CA VAL A 818 -4.68 -14.77 9.08
C VAL A 818 -5.59 -15.84 8.44
N GLN A 819 -5.15 -16.53 7.37
CA GLN A 819 -5.75 -17.82 6.97
C GLN A 819 -5.59 -18.95 8.02
N GLN A 820 -5.13 -18.62 9.23
CA GLN A 820 -5.46 -19.35 10.44
C GLN A 820 -6.98 -19.31 10.69
N THR A 821 -7.73 -20.14 9.98
CA THR A 821 -9.13 -20.47 10.27
C THR A 821 -9.33 -21.10 11.66
N THR A 822 -8.22 -21.32 12.39
CA THR A 822 -8.12 -21.72 13.80
C THR A 822 -8.41 -20.61 14.81
N ARG A 823 -8.57 -19.35 14.36
CA ARG A 823 -8.73 -18.18 15.23
C ARG A 823 -9.98 -17.38 14.88
N ALA A 824 -10.76 -16.96 15.89
CA ALA A 824 -11.89 -16.05 15.71
C ALA A 824 -11.48 -14.71 15.07
N LEU A 825 -12.31 -14.18 14.17
CA LEU A 825 -12.05 -12.99 13.35
C LEU A 825 -11.49 -11.79 14.11
N ASP A 826 -12.05 -11.47 15.29
CA ASP A 826 -11.69 -10.27 16.04
C ASP A 826 -10.66 -10.49 17.17
N ARG A 827 -10.06 -11.69 17.26
CA ARG A 827 -9.03 -11.95 18.28
C ARG A 827 -7.74 -11.15 17.94
N PRO A 828 -6.97 -10.63 18.92
CA PRO A 828 -5.83 -9.72 18.66
C PRO A 828 -4.61 -10.32 17.93
N LEU A 829 -4.12 -9.77 16.81
CA LEU A 829 -3.03 -10.28 15.94
C LEU A 829 -1.84 -10.98 16.65
N LEU A 830 -1.13 -11.95 16.07
CA LEU A 830 0.01 -12.57 16.79
C LEU A 830 1.28 -11.70 16.66
N GLU A 831 2.23 -11.86 17.58
CA GLU A 831 3.55 -11.19 17.49
C GLU A 831 4.23 -11.56 16.17
N GLY A 832 4.65 -10.54 15.40
CA GLY A 832 5.20 -10.67 14.05
C GLY A 832 4.15 -10.61 12.93
N GLN A 833 2.86 -10.56 13.27
CA GLN A 833 1.76 -10.33 12.31
C GLN A 833 1.24 -8.88 12.37
N GLU A 834 1.78 -8.06 13.27
CA GLU A 834 1.41 -6.66 13.37
C GLU A 834 1.91 -5.84 12.16
N PRO A 835 1.23 -4.75 11.82
CA PRO A 835 1.78 -3.73 10.95
C PRO A 835 3.10 -3.21 11.51
N TYR A 836 4.06 -2.94 10.64
CA TYR A 836 5.40 -2.48 11.02
C TYR A 836 5.41 -1.19 11.88
N SER A 837 4.36 -0.38 11.82
CA SER A 837 4.20 0.83 12.63
C SER A 837 3.91 0.57 14.12
N ASP A 838 3.69 -0.68 14.50
CA ASP A 838 3.26 -1.03 15.85
C ASP A 838 4.42 -1.48 16.74
N SER A 839 4.35 -1.12 18.02
CA SER A 839 5.27 -1.62 19.03
C SER A 839 4.89 -3.03 19.48
N LYS A 840 5.89 -3.88 19.76
CA LYS A 840 5.76 -5.28 20.20
C LYS A 840 4.85 -5.52 21.44
N GLY A 841 4.40 -4.46 22.12
CA GLY A 841 3.64 -4.56 23.38
C GLY A 841 2.13 -4.41 23.26
N ASN A 842 1.56 -4.00 22.11
CA ASN A 842 0.14 -3.65 21.99
C ASN A 842 -0.54 -4.38 20.84
N ILE A 843 -0.90 -5.63 21.09
CA ILE A 843 -1.60 -6.46 20.12
C ILE A 843 -3.02 -5.95 19.84
N ARG A 844 -3.40 -5.77 18.56
CA ARG A 844 -4.70 -5.21 18.13
C ARG A 844 -5.62 -6.26 17.49
N SER A 845 -6.94 -6.13 17.70
CA SER A 845 -7.94 -6.86 16.89
C SER A 845 -8.01 -6.30 15.46
N VAL A 846 -8.50 -7.10 14.50
CA VAL A 846 -8.68 -6.67 13.10
C VAL A 846 -9.55 -5.40 13.02
N ARG A 847 -10.64 -5.34 13.79
CA ARG A 847 -11.49 -4.14 13.87
C ARG A 847 -10.74 -2.89 14.35
N ARG A 848 -9.91 -3.02 15.39
CA ARG A 848 -9.11 -1.91 15.93
C ARG A 848 -8.05 -1.47 14.93
N PHE A 849 -7.35 -2.43 14.34
CA PHE A 849 -6.39 -2.20 13.27
C PHE A 849 -7.00 -1.40 12.13
N LEU A 850 -8.11 -1.86 11.54
CA LEU A 850 -8.77 -1.15 10.44
C LEU A 850 -9.26 0.25 10.84
N THR A 851 -9.79 0.42 12.06
CA THR A 851 -10.25 1.75 12.51
C THR A 851 -9.09 2.76 12.58
N GLN A 852 -7.92 2.29 13.02
CA GLN A 852 -6.69 3.09 13.11
C GLN A 852 -6.07 3.36 11.74
N GLU A 853 -6.04 2.37 10.84
CA GLU A 853 -5.54 2.57 9.48
C GLU A 853 -6.36 3.59 8.70
N PHE A 854 -7.65 3.74 8.99
CA PHE A 854 -8.52 4.76 8.39
C PHE A 854 -8.48 6.10 9.14
N SER A 855 -7.80 6.18 10.29
CA SER A 855 -7.59 7.44 10.98
C SER A 855 -6.68 8.35 10.14
N GLY A 856 -6.85 9.66 10.23
CA GLY A 856 -6.00 10.59 9.47
C GLY A 856 -6.55 11.09 8.13
N GLN A 857 -7.70 10.61 7.65
CA GLN A 857 -8.27 11.05 6.37
C GLN A 857 -8.60 12.56 6.32
N ALA A 858 -8.40 13.14 5.13
CA ALA A 858 -8.72 14.51 4.75
C ALA A 858 -8.94 14.60 3.23
N PRO A 859 -9.67 15.61 2.72
CA PRO A 859 -9.97 15.74 1.29
C PRO A 859 -8.71 15.78 0.42
N THR A 860 -7.65 16.41 0.93
CA THR A 860 -6.34 16.47 0.29
C THR A 860 -5.24 16.10 1.27
N ALA A 861 -4.08 15.68 0.74
CA ALA A 861 -2.90 15.36 1.53
C ALA A 861 -1.63 15.94 0.90
N ALA A 862 -0.64 16.25 1.75
CA ALA A 862 0.67 16.74 1.35
C ALA A 862 1.75 15.73 1.78
N ALA A 863 2.45 15.15 0.80
CA ALA A 863 3.53 14.19 1.03
C ALA A 863 4.89 14.82 0.72
N GLN A 864 5.73 14.98 1.75
CA GLN A 864 6.97 15.76 1.66
C GLN A 864 8.17 14.95 2.17
N GLY A 865 9.38 15.34 1.71
CA GLY A 865 10.63 14.84 2.28
C GLY A 865 10.78 15.31 3.73
N GLY A 866 11.37 14.48 4.60
CA GLY A 866 11.54 14.79 6.02
C GLY A 866 10.37 14.42 6.94
N GLN A 867 9.20 14.04 6.40
CA GLN A 867 8.08 13.51 7.20
C GLN A 867 8.40 12.14 7.82
N LYS A 868 7.71 11.76 8.91
CA LYS A 868 7.80 10.41 9.47
C LYS A 868 7.32 9.36 8.47
N ASP A 869 7.98 8.20 8.43
CA ASP A 869 7.66 7.09 7.51
C ASP A 869 6.19 6.63 7.64
N GLU A 870 5.69 6.54 8.88
CA GLU A 870 4.30 6.17 9.19
C GLU A 870 3.25 7.08 8.52
N ARG A 871 3.51 8.39 8.45
CA ARG A 871 2.58 9.34 7.83
C ARG A 871 2.49 9.10 6.32
N ARG A 872 3.63 8.91 5.67
CA ARG A 872 3.67 8.61 4.23
C ARG A 872 3.02 7.26 3.94
N HIS A 873 3.20 6.29 4.83
CA HIS A 873 2.48 5.02 4.75
C HIS A 873 0.97 5.24 4.81
N ARG A 874 0.44 5.94 5.82
CA ARG A 874 -1.02 6.23 5.93
C ARG A 874 -1.59 6.96 4.71
N ILE A 875 -0.91 8.00 4.21
CA ILE A 875 -1.34 8.72 3.00
C ILE A 875 -1.40 7.76 1.80
N THR A 876 -0.41 6.88 1.65
CA THR A 876 -0.38 5.86 0.59
C THR A 876 -1.53 4.88 0.71
N THR A 877 -1.75 4.33 1.92
CA THR A 877 -2.84 3.42 2.24
C THR A 877 -4.20 4.03 1.89
N HIS A 878 -4.46 5.26 2.33
CA HIS A 878 -5.72 5.97 2.01
C HIS A 878 -5.85 6.26 0.51
N PHE A 879 -4.77 6.68 -0.15
CA PHE A 879 -4.85 6.98 -1.58
C PHE A 879 -5.13 5.74 -2.44
N ARG A 880 -4.69 4.56 -2.00
CA ARG A 880 -4.99 3.24 -2.58
C ARG A 880 -6.39 2.71 -2.27
N MET A 881 -7.22 3.44 -1.53
CA MET A 881 -8.62 3.10 -1.24
C MET A 881 -9.57 4.08 -1.93
N PRO A 882 -10.85 3.73 -2.14
CA PRO A 882 -11.85 4.71 -2.51
C PRO A 882 -12.01 5.79 -1.42
N GLY A 883 -12.44 6.99 -1.80
CA GLY A 883 -12.62 8.11 -0.87
C GLY A 883 -11.34 8.93 -0.59
N MET A 884 -11.34 9.64 0.54
CA MET A 884 -10.31 10.61 0.92
C MET A 884 -8.93 9.95 1.18
N PRO A 885 -7.81 10.61 0.80
CA PRO A 885 -7.74 11.84 0.04
C PRO A 885 -8.00 11.60 -1.45
N TRP A 886 -8.68 12.55 -2.09
CA TRP A 886 -8.83 12.57 -3.55
C TRP A 886 -7.64 13.23 -4.22
N VAL A 887 -7.02 14.24 -3.59
CA VAL A 887 -5.84 14.90 -4.15
C VAL A 887 -4.64 14.70 -3.23
N VAL A 888 -3.56 14.16 -3.78
CA VAL A 888 -2.26 14.09 -3.11
C VAL A 888 -1.29 15.01 -3.83
N VAL A 889 -0.73 15.97 -3.09
CA VAL A 889 0.36 16.82 -3.57
C VAL A 889 1.66 16.33 -2.95
N ALA A 890 2.57 15.83 -3.78
CA ALA A 890 3.79 15.18 -3.34
C ALA A 890 5.03 15.86 -3.93
N THR A 891 6.14 15.82 -3.18
CA THR A 891 7.47 15.98 -3.77
C THR A 891 7.94 14.67 -4.40
N ASN A 892 9.24 14.53 -4.68
CA ASN A 892 9.85 13.29 -5.19
C ASN A 892 9.80 12.09 -4.22
N VAL A 893 9.12 12.22 -3.07
CA VAL A 893 8.93 11.10 -2.13
C VAL A 893 8.08 9.96 -2.70
N TYR A 894 7.16 10.26 -3.62
CA TYR A 894 6.32 9.26 -4.30
C TYR A 894 6.70 9.05 -5.76
N GLU A 895 7.87 9.53 -6.17
CA GLU A 895 8.41 9.29 -7.51
C GLU A 895 8.76 7.81 -7.71
N GLU A 896 9.20 7.13 -6.66
CA GLU A 896 9.61 5.73 -6.65
C GLU A 896 9.01 4.94 -5.48
N GLY A 897 8.92 3.62 -5.63
CA GLY A 897 8.58 2.69 -4.54
C GLY A 897 7.18 2.75 -3.95
N VAL A 898 6.25 3.45 -4.60
CA VAL A 898 4.84 3.48 -4.19
C VAL A 898 3.93 3.23 -5.39
N ASP A 899 2.83 2.51 -5.15
CA ASP A 899 1.79 2.24 -6.15
C ASP A 899 0.57 3.11 -5.88
N LEU A 900 0.18 3.98 -6.82
CA LEU A 900 -0.92 4.94 -6.63
C LEU A 900 -2.01 4.82 -7.73
N HIS A 901 -1.84 3.87 -8.64
CA HIS A 901 -2.68 3.60 -9.81
C HIS A 901 -4.04 2.96 -9.50
N THR A 902 -4.25 2.43 -8.29
CA THR A 902 -5.43 1.62 -7.94
C THR A 902 -6.74 2.38 -8.18
N PHE A 903 -6.80 3.64 -7.77
CA PHE A 903 -7.99 4.51 -7.90
C PHE A 903 -7.66 5.85 -8.56
N CYS A 904 -6.51 5.97 -9.25
CA CYS A 904 -6.06 7.22 -9.86
C CYS A 904 -5.54 6.97 -11.29
N LYS A 905 -5.90 7.86 -12.21
CA LYS A 905 -5.41 7.89 -13.61
C LYS A 905 -4.96 9.28 -14.07
N THR A 906 -4.85 10.24 -13.14
CA THR A 906 -4.48 11.64 -13.41
C THR A 906 -3.20 12.00 -12.67
N VAL A 907 -2.19 12.43 -13.41
CA VAL A 907 -0.92 12.95 -12.86
C VAL A 907 -0.66 14.36 -13.37
N ILE A 908 -0.22 15.24 -12.49
CA ILE A 908 0.09 16.64 -12.80
C ILE A 908 1.54 16.92 -12.42
N HIS A 909 2.37 17.21 -13.40
CA HIS A 909 3.77 17.60 -13.24
C HIS A 909 3.83 19.12 -12.99
N HIS A 910 3.33 19.57 -11.85
CA HIS A 910 3.28 20.99 -11.48
C HIS A 910 4.69 21.59 -11.32
N GLY A 911 5.60 20.85 -10.68
CA GLY A 911 7.02 21.11 -10.72
C GLY A 911 7.68 20.18 -11.74
N ILE A 912 8.07 20.72 -12.89
CA ILE A 912 8.71 19.93 -13.95
C ILE A 912 10.07 19.39 -13.46
N SER A 913 10.29 18.09 -13.62
CA SER A 913 11.61 17.50 -13.34
C SER A 913 12.59 17.79 -14.47
N HIS A 914 13.88 17.83 -14.19
CA HIS A 914 14.92 18.05 -15.22
C HIS A 914 15.19 16.83 -16.11
N THR A 915 14.70 15.63 -15.72
CA THR A 915 15.00 14.38 -16.44
C THR A 915 13.75 13.70 -16.99
N ALA A 916 13.91 13.06 -18.16
CA ALA A 916 12.85 12.25 -18.76
C ALA A 916 12.50 11.01 -17.90
N SER A 917 13.49 10.45 -17.20
CA SER A 917 13.29 9.31 -16.30
C SER A 917 12.30 9.63 -15.19
N SER A 918 12.46 10.79 -14.55
CA SER A 918 11.56 11.25 -13.49
C SER A 918 10.13 11.39 -13.99
N VAL A 919 9.93 11.99 -15.16
CA VAL A 919 8.60 12.13 -15.77
C VAL A 919 7.95 10.77 -16.01
N GLU A 920 8.68 9.81 -16.56
CA GLU A 920 8.17 8.45 -16.80
C GLU A 920 7.86 7.71 -15.49
N GLN A 921 8.70 7.83 -14.47
CA GLN A 921 8.45 7.22 -13.16
C GLN A 921 7.23 7.82 -12.44
N ARG A 922 7.07 9.15 -12.51
CA ARG A 922 5.92 9.87 -11.95
C ARG A 922 4.61 9.47 -12.65
N THR A 923 4.60 9.45 -13.98
CA THR A 923 3.43 8.98 -14.76
C THR A 923 3.16 7.50 -14.53
N GLY A 924 4.21 6.69 -14.40
CA GLY A 924 4.11 5.28 -14.04
C GLY A 924 3.62 5.02 -12.60
N ARG A 925 3.32 6.05 -11.79
CA ARG A 925 2.58 5.87 -10.52
C ARG A 925 1.10 5.62 -10.72
N VAL A 926 0.54 6.10 -11.83
CA VAL A 926 -0.88 5.95 -12.20
C VAL A 926 -1.10 4.99 -13.39
N ASP A 927 -0.03 4.63 -14.11
CA ASP A 927 -0.04 3.66 -15.21
C ASP A 927 0.71 2.37 -14.83
N ARG A 928 -0.01 1.41 -14.23
CA ARG A 928 0.51 0.08 -13.89
C ARG A 928 -0.54 -1.00 -14.11
N ILE A 929 -0.08 -2.25 -14.17
CA ILE A 929 -0.94 -3.43 -14.29
C ILE A 929 -2.00 -3.44 -13.19
N GLY A 930 -3.26 -3.63 -13.56
CA GLY A 930 -4.38 -3.68 -12.62
C GLY A 930 -4.86 -2.32 -12.12
N GLY A 931 -4.34 -1.23 -12.69
CA GLY A 931 -4.75 0.14 -12.37
C GLY A 931 -6.16 0.48 -12.80
N LEU A 932 -6.67 1.60 -12.29
CA LEU A 932 -8.02 2.08 -12.56
C LEU A 932 -8.33 2.09 -14.07
N PHE A 933 -7.43 2.65 -14.87
CA PHE A 933 -7.61 2.73 -16.32
C PHE A 933 -7.74 1.35 -16.99
N GLN A 934 -6.91 0.37 -16.64
CA GLN A 934 -7.00 -0.97 -17.22
C GLN A 934 -8.31 -1.67 -16.82
N ARG A 935 -8.74 -1.53 -15.56
CA ARG A 935 -10.03 -2.07 -15.10
C ARG A 935 -11.21 -1.40 -15.78
N ASP A 936 -11.16 -0.07 -15.95
CA ASP A 936 -12.16 0.69 -16.69
C ASP A 936 -12.29 0.15 -18.12
N VAL A 937 -11.17 -0.05 -18.83
CA VAL A 937 -11.14 -0.58 -20.20
C VAL A 937 -11.64 -2.03 -20.26
N ALA A 938 -11.21 -2.89 -19.33
CA ALA A 938 -11.69 -4.28 -19.25
C ALA A 938 -13.20 -4.39 -19.02
N SER A 939 -13.81 -3.37 -18.39
CA SER A 939 -15.26 -3.32 -18.18
C SER A 939 -16.06 -2.77 -19.37
N MET A 940 -15.40 -2.22 -20.40
CA MET A 940 -16.07 -1.63 -21.57
C MET A 940 -16.72 -2.70 -22.43
N LYS A 941 -17.90 -2.39 -22.98
CA LYS A 941 -18.59 -3.29 -23.91
C LYS A 941 -18.33 -2.92 -25.37
N ASN A 942 -18.12 -1.63 -25.65
CA ASN A 942 -17.94 -1.12 -27.01
C ASN A 942 -16.76 -0.15 -27.10
N ILE A 943 -16.09 -0.15 -28.26
CA ILE A 943 -14.97 0.76 -28.55
C ILE A 943 -15.36 2.24 -28.49
N SER A 944 -16.62 2.59 -28.78
CA SER A 944 -17.14 3.96 -28.69
C SER A 944 -17.11 4.56 -27.29
N GLU A 945 -17.00 3.72 -26.24
CA GLU A 945 -16.83 4.16 -24.86
C GLU A 945 -15.40 4.65 -24.57
N PHE A 946 -14.44 4.31 -25.43
CA PHE A 946 -13.04 4.72 -25.33
C PHE A 946 -12.84 6.14 -25.85
N VAL A 947 -13.09 7.11 -24.97
CA VAL A 947 -12.89 8.55 -25.23
C VAL A 947 -11.63 9.09 -24.55
N ASP A 948 -11.16 10.25 -24.99
CA ASP A 948 -9.91 10.85 -24.50
C ASP A 948 -9.93 11.16 -23.00
N GLU A 949 -11.08 11.47 -22.42
CA GLU A 949 -11.24 11.75 -21.00
C GLU A 949 -11.02 10.51 -20.13
N ARG A 950 -11.20 9.31 -20.70
CA ARG A 950 -10.95 8.05 -19.98
C ARG A 950 -9.49 7.64 -19.97
N LYS A 951 -8.67 8.18 -20.89
CA LYS A 951 -7.22 7.93 -20.96
C LYS A 951 -6.52 8.35 -19.67
N ILE A 952 -5.29 7.87 -19.50
CA ILE A 952 -4.41 8.38 -18.43
C ILE A 952 -4.03 9.81 -18.78
N GLN A 953 -4.27 10.74 -17.86
CA GLN A 953 -4.03 12.18 -18.06
C GLN A 953 -2.68 12.55 -17.45
N SER A 954 -1.74 13.05 -18.26
CA SER A 954 -0.44 13.56 -17.82
C SER A 954 -0.30 15.04 -18.15
N LEU A 955 -0.46 15.90 -17.14
CA LEU A 955 -0.51 17.34 -17.31
C LEU A 955 0.83 18.01 -17.04
N PHE A 956 1.17 19.02 -17.85
CA PHE A 956 2.38 19.84 -17.70
C PHE A 956 2.00 21.32 -17.64
N PRO A 957 1.35 21.82 -16.56
CA PRO A 957 0.93 23.21 -16.50
C PRO A 957 2.13 24.15 -16.43
N TYR A 958 2.18 25.16 -17.29
CA TYR A 958 3.21 26.20 -17.31
C TYR A 958 2.64 27.55 -17.77
N GLN A 959 3.35 28.63 -17.48
CA GLN A 959 3.02 29.96 -18.00
C GLN A 959 3.75 30.20 -19.33
N ASN A 960 3.01 30.52 -20.40
CA ASN A 960 3.55 30.62 -21.77
C ASN A 960 4.69 31.63 -21.94
N ASP A 961 4.61 32.74 -21.22
CA ASP A 961 5.54 33.87 -21.36
C ASP A 961 6.62 33.89 -20.28
N THR A 962 6.94 32.72 -19.70
CA THR A 962 7.96 32.58 -18.66
C THR A 962 8.98 31.50 -19.00
N PHE A 963 10.05 31.44 -18.21
CA PHE A 963 11.12 30.45 -18.33
C PHE A 963 10.61 28.99 -18.21
N GLU A 964 9.45 28.77 -17.60
CA GLU A 964 8.85 27.43 -17.47
C GLU A 964 8.59 26.78 -18.83
N LYS A 965 8.16 27.55 -19.85
CA LYS A 965 7.94 27.02 -21.20
C LYS A 965 9.21 26.38 -21.77
N PHE A 966 10.37 26.99 -21.51
CA PHE A 966 11.68 26.47 -21.94
C PHE A 966 12.01 25.14 -21.23
N GLN A 967 11.77 25.06 -19.91
CA GLN A 967 12.01 23.83 -19.14
C GLN A 967 11.12 22.69 -19.63
N VAL A 968 9.81 22.94 -19.77
CA VAL A 968 8.84 21.95 -20.27
C VAL A 968 9.22 21.48 -21.68
N ARG A 969 9.61 22.40 -22.57
CA ARG A 969 10.08 22.05 -23.92
C ARG A 969 11.27 21.09 -23.87
N ARG A 970 12.31 21.42 -23.08
CA ARG A 970 13.54 20.61 -22.98
C ARG A 970 13.26 19.21 -22.43
N VAL A 971 12.45 19.13 -21.37
CA VAL A 971 12.13 17.87 -20.71
C VAL A 971 11.30 16.97 -21.62
N LEU A 972 10.27 17.53 -22.29
CA LEU A 972 9.44 16.75 -23.22
C LEU A 972 10.18 16.34 -24.50
N LEU A 973 11.20 17.10 -24.92
CA LEU A 973 12.13 16.68 -25.97
C LEU A 973 12.95 15.46 -25.51
N ASN A 974 13.48 15.50 -24.29
CA ASN A 974 14.20 14.37 -23.71
C ASN A 974 13.30 13.13 -23.54
N CYS A 975 12.03 13.31 -23.17
CA CYS A 975 11.06 12.21 -23.14
C CYS A 975 10.89 11.56 -24.51
N ASN A 976 10.74 12.36 -25.58
CA ASN A 976 10.65 11.83 -26.95
C ASN A 976 11.94 11.09 -27.35
N ARG A 977 13.13 11.64 -27.06
CA ARG A 977 14.42 10.98 -27.33
C ARG A 977 14.55 9.63 -26.63
N MET A 978 14.14 9.56 -25.36
CA MET A 978 14.15 8.32 -24.59
C MET A 978 13.25 7.25 -25.24
N VAL A 979 12.04 7.61 -25.67
CA VAL A 979 11.14 6.69 -26.39
C VAL A 979 11.79 6.20 -27.69
N GLN A 980 12.37 7.10 -28.49
CA GLN A 980 12.98 6.73 -29.78
C GLN A 980 14.25 5.86 -29.65
N ARG A 981 14.99 5.97 -28.53
CA ARG A 981 16.17 5.13 -28.26
C ARG A 981 15.79 3.72 -27.83
N LEU A 982 14.71 3.59 -27.06
CA LEU A 982 14.26 2.30 -26.49
C LEU A 982 13.27 1.53 -27.37
N HIS A 983 12.73 2.17 -28.41
CA HIS A 983 11.74 1.61 -29.32
C HIS A 983 12.14 1.84 -30.77
N ASP A 984 11.59 1.03 -31.68
CA ASP A 984 11.67 1.31 -33.11
C ASP A 984 10.51 2.24 -33.50
N THR A 985 10.86 3.38 -34.09
CA THR A 985 9.94 4.41 -34.55
C THR A 985 10.32 4.85 -35.97
N ASP A 986 9.35 5.10 -36.84
CA ASP A 986 9.58 5.40 -38.27
C ASP A 986 10.40 6.67 -38.55
N LYS A 987 10.58 7.56 -37.56
CA LYS A 987 11.28 8.84 -37.74
C LYS A 987 12.71 8.81 -37.18
N PRO A 988 13.70 9.30 -37.93
CA PRO A 988 15.08 9.40 -37.45
C PRO A 988 15.21 10.38 -36.27
N ILE A 989 16.30 10.23 -35.54
CA ILE A 989 16.67 11.10 -34.42
C ILE A 989 17.09 12.45 -35.00
N GLU A 990 16.25 13.48 -34.90
CA GLU A 990 16.68 14.86 -35.16
C GLU A 990 17.50 15.33 -33.95
N GLU A 991 18.82 15.40 -34.13
CA GLU A 991 19.73 16.00 -33.15
C GLU A 991 19.56 17.53 -33.19
N ASP A 992 18.72 18.05 -32.29
CA ASP A 992 18.63 19.50 -32.11
C ASP A 992 19.94 20.04 -31.50
N LYS A 993 20.56 20.97 -32.23
CA LYS A 993 21.63 21.85 -31.73
C LYS A 993 21.12 22.57 -30.47
N GLU A 994 22.05 22.84 -29.55
CA GLU A 994 21.79 23.47 -28.25
C GLU A 994 20.71 24.56 -28.31
N ALA A 995 19.58 24.32 -27.64
CA ALA A 995 18.49 25.29 -27.56
C ALA A 995 18.86 26.41 -26.57
N PHE A 996 18.85 27.64 -27.05
CA PHE A 996 19.08 28.84 -26.25
C PHE A 996 17.78 29.29 -25.56
N ILE A 997 17.91 29.99 -24.43
CA ILE A 997 16.77 30.53 -23.67
C ILE A 997 15.96 31.54 -24.49
N SER A 998 16.60 32.21 -25.46
CA SER A 998 15.96 33.14 -26.41
C SER A 998 15.06 32.46 -27.43
N ASP A 999 15.14 31.13 -27.57
CA ASP A 999 14.47 30.43 -28.65
C ASP A 999 12.98 30.28 -28.38
N ARG A 1000 12.16 30.74 -29.32
CA ARG A 1000 10.69 30.70 -29.23
C ARG A 1000 10.07 29.41 -29.80
N PHE A 1001 10.84 28.34 -29.97
CA PHE A 1001 10.34 27.07 -30.48
C PHE A 1001 9.18 26.53 -29.64
N ASP A 1002 8.26 25.87 -30.31
CA ASP A 1002 7.13 25.20 -29.69
C ASP A 1002 7.55 23.95 -28.90
N VAL A 1003 6.69 23.56 -27.97
CA VAL A 1003 6.84 22.30 -27.23
C VAL A 1003 6.64 21.13 -28.20
N PRO A 1004 7.54 20.12 -28.23
CA PRO A 1004 7.43 19.02 -29.18
C PRO A 1004 6.14 18.22 -28.98
N LYS A 1005 5.52 17.76 -30.07
CA LYS A 1005 4.32 16.92 -30.01
C LYS A 1005 4.61 15.55 -29.38
N GLN A 1006 3.59 14.97 -28.75
CA GLN A 1006 3.64 13.60 -28.24
C GLN A 1006 3.81 12.60 -29.40
N ILE A 1007 4.63 11.57 -29.19
CA ILE A 1007 4.73 10.41 -30.09
C ILE A 1007 3.49 9.55 -29.85
N THR A 1008 2.65 9.38 -30.86
CA THR A 1008 1.38 8.62 -30.77
C THR A 1008 1.35 7.39 -31.68
N GLN A 1009 2.45 7.11 -32.38
CA GLN A 1009 2.61 5.89 -33.18
C GLN A 1009 2.73 4.66 -32.28
N ARG A 1010 2.26 3.50 -32.75
CA ARG A 1010 2.45 2.24 -32.02
C ARG A 1010 3.95 1.97 -31.82
N LEU A 1011 4.34 1.65 -30.59
CA LEU A 1011 5.73 1.32 -30.26
C LEU A 1011 6.00 -0.16 -30.49
N SER A 1012 7.19 -0.48 -30.97
CA SER A 1012 7.77 -1.84 -30.95
C SER A 1012 9.12 -1.79 -30.25
N SER A 1013 9.55 -2.87 -29.61
CA SER A 1013 10.87 -2.90 -28.97
C SER A 1013 11.86 -3.69 -29.81
N PRO A 1014 13.06 -3.14 -30.09
CA PRO A 1014 14.14 -3.94 -30.66
C PRO A 1014 14.67 -4.97 -29.68
N PHE A 1015 14.32 -4.91 -28.38
CA PHE A 1015 14.81 -5.81 -27.34
C PHE A 1015 13.72 -6.79 -26.85
N ASP A 1016 12.67 -6.99 -27.65
CA ASP A 1016 11.68 -8.02 -27.38
C ASP A 1016 12.33 -9.40 -27.53
N VAL A 1017 11.83 -10.37 -26.77
CA VAL A 1017 12.36 -11.74 -26.70
C VAL A 1017 11.42 -12.76 -27.32
N LYS A 1018 10.25 -12.34 -27.81
CA LYS A 1018 9.36 -13.19 -28.59
C LYS A 1018 10.14 -13.85 -29.72
N GLU A 1019 10.10 -15.18 -29.75
CA GLU A 1019 10.79 -16.02 -30.75
C GLU A 1019 12.33 -15.89 -30.76
N SER A 1020 12.93 -15.29 -29.74
CA SER A 1020 14.39 -15.13 -29.64
C SER A 1020 15.10 -16.42 -29.20
N GLU A 1021 16.40 -16.51 -29.50
CA GLU A 1021 17.29 -17.57 -29.02
C GLU A 1021 17.34 -17.67 -27.49
N TRP A 1022 16.98 -16.60 -26.78
CA TRP A 1022 16.94 -16.57 -25.31
C TRP A 1022 15.81 -17.42 -24.70
N LEU A 1023 14.82 -17.84 -25.49
CA LEU A 1023 13.75 -18.73 -25.04
C LEU A 1023 14.08 -20.23 -25.20
N ARG A 1024 15.22 -20.54 -25.82
CA ARG A 1024 15.72 -21.91 -25.91
C ARG A 1024 16.56 -22.24 -24.66
N GLY A 1025 16.38 -23.45 -24.14
CA GLY A 1025 17.14 -23.92 -22.99
C GLY A 1025 17.16 -25.44 -22.89
N GLU A 1026 18.02 -25.95 -22.02
CA GLU A 1026 18.24 -27.39 -21.81
C GLU A 1026 17.11 -28.07 -21.05
N LEU A 1027 16.52 -27.38 -20.07
CA LEU A 1027 15.49 -27.94 -19.19
C LEU A 1027 14.08 -27.57 -19.66
N ALA A 1028 13.26 -28.60 -19.92
CA ALA A 1028 11.85 -28.48 -20.31
C ALA A 1028 10.86 -28.80 -19.19
N GLU A 1029 11.27 -29.64 -18.22
CA GLU A 1029 10.43 -30.07 -17.11
C GLU A 1029 11.20 -29.97 -15.77
N PRO A 1030 10.57 -29.42 -14.73
CA PRO A 1030 11.14 -29.41 -13.38
C PRO A 1030 11.01 -30.78 -12.68
N ASP A 1031 11.90 -31.03 -11.73
CA ASP A 1031 11.83 -32.13 -10.78
C ASP A 1031 10.48 -32.13 -10.00
N ARG A 1032 10.01 -33.30 -9.57
CA ARG A 1032 8.77 -33.45 -8.79
C ARG A 1032 8.95 -34.28 -7.53
N LYS A 1033 10.17 -34.74 -7.23
CA LYS A 1033 10.45 -35.56 -6.05
C LYS A 1033 10.15 -34.82 -4.74
N SER A 1034 10.28 -33.50 -4.77
CA SER A 1034 10.07 -32.63 -3.61
C SER A 1034 8.64 -32.11 -3.44
N ASP A 1035 7.71 -32.47 -4.35
CA ASP A 1035 6.36 -31.92 -4.34
C ASP A 1035 5.52 -32.43 -3.15
N PHE A 1036 5.20 -31.56 -2.20
CA PHE A 1036 4.33 -31.86 -1.07
C PHE A 1036 2.87 -32.06 -1.50
N CYS A 1037 2.23 -33.12 -0.98
CA CYS A 1037 0.82 -33.39 -1.21
C CYS A 1037 0.01 -33.27 0.08
N THR A 1038 -0.78 -32.20 0.20
CA THR A 1038 -1.66 -31.94 1.35
C THR A 1038 -2.59 -33.11 1.65
N ALA A 1039 -3.18 -33.75 0.64
CA ALA A 1039 -4.10 -34.86 0.84
C ALA A 1039 -3.41 -36.08 1.50
N LYS A 1040 -2.20 -36.40 1.06
CA LYS A 1040 -1.38 -37.49 1.62
C LYS A 1040 -0.99 -37.18 3.05
N TYR A 1041 -0.48 -35.98 3.31
CA TYR A 1041 -0.13 -35.55 4.67
C TYR A 1041 -1.34 -35.57 5.63
N LEU A 1042 -2.50 -35.07 5.20
CA LEU A 1042 -3.72 -35.11 6.01
C LEU A 1042 -4.22 -36.54 6.26
N SER A 1043 -3.95 -37.48 5.36
CA SER A 1043 -4.29 -38.89 5.57
C SER A 1043 -3.42 -39.55 6.65
N GLU A 1044 -2.10 -39.31 6.63
CA GLU A 1044 -1.17 -39.74 7.70
C GLU A 1044 -1.52 -39.11 9.04
N LEU A 1045 -1.93 -37.84 9.02
CA LEU A 1045 -2.32 -37.10 10.21
C LEU A 1045 -3.61 -37.67 10.83
N LYS A 1046 -4.62 -38.03 10.02
CA LYS A 1046 -5.81 -38.75 10.50
C LYS A 1046 -5.46 -40.11 11.12
N LEU A 1047 -4.49 -40.81 10.53
CA LEU A 1047 -4.01 -42.08 11.07
C LEU A 1047 -3.32 -41.87 12.43
N LEU A 1048 -2.54 -40.80 12.57
CA LEU A 1048 -1.92 -40.41 13.83
C LEU A 1048 -3.00 -40.08 14.88
N GLU A 1049 -4.00 -39.28 14.54
CA GLU A 1049 -5.13 -38.92 15.42
C GLU A 1049 -5.82 -40.16 15.98
N SER A 1050 -6.17 -41.12 15.11
CA SER A 1050 -6.79 -42.38 15.55
C SER A 1050 -5.90 -43.20 16.48
N LYS A 1051 -4.58 -43.16 16.30
CA LYS A 1051 -3.62 -43.84 17.19
C LYS A 1051 -3.49 -43.10 18.53
N LEU A 1052 -3.46 -41.76 18.52
CA LEU A 1052 -3.38 -40.93 19.72
C LEU A 1052 -4.63 -41.08 20.60
N GLU A 1053 -5.82 -41.03 20.00
CA GLU A 1053 -7.10 -41.21 20.70
C GLU A 1053 -7.19 -42.58 21.40
N LYS A 1054 -6.62 -43.63 20.79
CA LYS A 1054 -6.53 -44.97 21.40
C LYS A 1054 -5.47 -45.07 22.50
N THR A 1055 -4.42 -44.26 22.44
CA THR A 1055 -3.26 -44.35 23.33
C THR A 1055 -3.42 -43.47 24.56
N TYR A 1056 -4.03 -42.30 24.42
CA TYR A 1056 -4.14 -41.29 25.46
C TYR A 1056 -5.61 -40.90 25.72
N SER A 1057 -6.00 -40.84 27.00
CA SER A 1057 -7.33 -40.40 27.43
C SER A 1057 -7.21 -39.58 28.72
N PRO A 1058 -7.84 -38.38 28.83
CA PRO A 1058 -8.70 -37.75 27.84
C PRO A 1058 -7.91 -37.12 26.68
N PHE A 1059 -8.44 -37.27 25.45
CA PHE A 1059 -7.97 -36.62 24.23
C PHE A 1059 -9.06 -35.69 23.73
N GLU A 1060 -8.77 -34.39 23.64
CA GLU A 1060 -9.66 -33.41 23.03
C GLU A 1060 -8.95 -32.74 21.85
N ASP A 1061 -9.56 -32.83 20.66
CA ASP A 1061 -9.16 -32.01 19.52
C ASP A 1061 -9.42 -30.55 19.85
N SER A 1062 -8.33 -29.80 19.99
CA SER A 1062 -8.35 -28.44 20.55
C SER A 1062 -8.46 -27.34 19.49
N ARG A 1063 -8.97 -27.66 18.29
CA ARG A 1063 -9.39 -26.71 17.23
C ARG A 1063 -8.27 -26.31 16.24
N GLY A 1064 -7.45 -27.27 15.81
CA GLY A 1064 -6.54 -27.07 14.66
C GLY A 1064 -7.29 -27.12 13.31
N GLN A 1065 -6.83 -26.38 12.30
CA GLN A 1065 -7.38 -26.40 10.93
C GLN A 1065 -6.21 -26.34 9.93
N GLY A 1066 -6.34 -27.00 8.78
CA GLY A 1066 -5.28 -27.10 7.77
C GLY A 1066 -4.31 -28.26 8.01
N ILE A 1067 -3.01 -28.05 7.81
CA ILE A 1067 -1.94 -29.05 7.95
C ILE A 1067 -1.24 -29.03 9.32
N GLU A 1068 -1.62 -28.12 10.20
CA GLU A 1068 -1.13 -28.05 11.58
C GLU A 1068 -2.21 -28.54 12.55
N ARG A 1069 -1.77 -29.18 13.65
CA ARG A 1069 -2.71 -29.71 14.65
C ARG A 1069 -2.26 -29.46 16.07
N HIS A 1070 -3.24 -29.10 16.88
CA HIS A 1070 -3.09 -28.85 18.30
C HIS A 1070 -4.04 -29.77 19.06
N TYR A 1071 -3.50 -30.56 19.98
CA TYR A 1071 -4.27 -31.52 20.76
C TYR A 1071 -4.12 -31.20 22.25
N ASN A 1072 -5.22 -31.32 23.00
CA ASN A 1072 -5.16 -31.39 24.45
C ASN A 1072 -5.13 -32.87 24.84
N ILE A 1073 -4.04 -33.28 25.48
CA ILE A 1073 -3.83 -34.66 25.93
C ILE A 1073 -3.60 -34.61 27.44
N ALA A 1074 -4.58 -35.08 28.22
CA ALA A 1074 -4.60 -34.93 29.68
C ALA A 1074 -4.37 -33.48 30.12
N ASP A 1075 -3.26 -33.18 30.80
CA ASP A 1075 -2.86 -31.83 31.27
C ASP A 1075 -1.88 -31.11 30.31
N SER A 1076 -1.55 -31.67 29.15
CA SER A 1076 -0.54 -31.14 28.20
C SER A 1076 -1.14 -30.73 26.85
N LYS A 1077 -0.45 -29.82 26.16
CA LYS A 1077 -0.76 -29.39 24.79
C LYS A 1077 0.27 -29.94 23.82
N LEU A 1078 -0.17 -30.70 22.82
CA LEU A 1078 0.66 -31.25 21.76
C LEU A 1078 0.45 -30.46 20.47
N PHE A 1079 1.55 -30.09 19.81
CA PHE A 1079 1.58 -29.40 18.53
C PHE A 1079 2.30 -30.27 17.50
N VAL A 1080 1.66 -30.52 16.37
CA VAL A 1080 2.24 -31.26 15.23
C VAL A 1080 2.18 -30.37 14.00
N ARG A 1081 3.36 -30.07 13.42
CA ARG A 1081 3.49 -29.11 12.31
C ARG A 1081 4.48 -29.61 11.25
N PRO A 1082 4.18 -29.47 9.95
CA PRO A 1082 5.17 -29.73 8.92
C PRO A 1082 6.19 -28.58 8.86
N LYS A 1083 7.45 -28.92 8.56
CA LYS A 1083 8.57 -28.01 8.32
C LYS A 1083 9.29 -28.43 7.03
N SER A 1084 9.90 -27.46 6.36
CA SER A 1084 10.73 -27.71 5.18
C SER A 1084 12.15 -28.11 5.58
N ASP A 1085 12.79 -28.97 4.77
CA ASP A 1085 14.22 -29.27 4.88
C ASP A 1085 15.11 -28.35 4.03
N ARG A 1086 14.53 -27.40 3.29
CA ARG A 1086 15.15 -26.43 2.36
C ARG A 1086 15.88 -27.01 1.15
N LEU A 1087 16.33 -28.25 1.21
CA LEU A 1087 17.01 -28.93 0.12
C LEU A 1087 16.01 -29.50 -0.90
N GLY A 1088 14.78 -29.80 -0.47
CA GLY A 1088 13.76 -30.44 -1.28
C GLY A 1088 13.75 -31.96 -1.17
N ASP A 1089 14.59 -32.55 -0.33
CA ASP A 1089 14.79 -34.00 -0.33
C ASP A 1089 13.87 -34.72 0.66
N SER A 1090 13.35 -34.02 1.66
CA SER A 1090 12.53 -34.56 2.75
C SER A 1090 11.52 -33.55 3.31
N LEU A 1091 10.45 -34.06 3.91
CA LEU A 1091 9.54 -33.27 4.75
C LEU A 1091 10.00 -33.44 6.20
N LEU A 1092 10.13 -32.34 6.93
CA LEU A 1092 10.33 -32.38 8.38
C LEU A 1092 8.97 -32.31 9.09
N VAL A 1093 8.79 -33.03 10.18
CA VAL A 1093 7.61 -32.87 11.05
C VAL A 1093 8.09 -32.50 12.45
N ASP A 1094 7.70 -31.30 12.87
CA ASP A 1094 8.00 -30.71 14.18
C ASP A 1094 6.89 -31.07 15.18
N ILE A 1095 7.30 -31.68 16.27
CA ILE A 1095 6.44 -32.17 17.33
C ILE A 1095 6.83 -31.46 18.62
N ASN A 1096 5.99 -30.55 19.09
CA ASN A 1096 6.20 -29.80 20.32
C ASN A 1096 5.17 -30.19 21.38
N LEU A 1097 5.63 -30.48 22.59
CA LEU A 1097 4.79 -30.74 23.76
C LEU A 1097 4.98 -29.61 24.77
N VAL A 1098 3.89 -28.95 25.17
CA VAL A 1098 3.87 -27.88 26.18
C VAL A 1098 3.09 -28.36 27.39
N GLN A 1099 3.75 -28.39 28.53
CA GLN A 1099 3.20 -28.86 29.81
C GLN A 1099 2.55 -27.72 30.60
N LYS A 1100 1.76 -28.07 31.61
CA LYS A 1100 0.97 -27.12 32.43
C LYS A 1100 1.83 -26.15 33.25
N ASP A 1101 3.04 -26.56 33.60
CA ASP A 1101 4.09 -25.77 34.25
C ASP A 1101 4.87 -24.87 33.29
N GLY A 1102 4.56 -24.94 31.99
CA GLY A 1102 5.20 -24.15 30.92
C GLY A 1102 6.45 -24.80 30.32
N VAL A 1103 6.82 -26.01 30.74
CA VAL A 1103 7.96 -26.72 30.15
C VAL A 1103 7.63 -27.15 28.71
N GLN A 1104 8.52 -26.80 27.78
CA GLN A 1104 8.39 -27.14 26.35
C GLN A 1104 9.46 -28.14 25.94
N LYS A 1105 9.03 -29.23 25.31
CA LYS A 1105 9.93 -30.22 24.67
C LYS A 1105 9.60 -30.35 23.20
N ALA A 1106 10.62 -30.57 22.36
CA ALA A 1106 10.46 -30.65 20.91
C ALA A 1106 11.25 -31.81 20.30
N LYS A 1107 10.71 -32.44 19.24
CA LYS A 1107 11.42 -33.38 18.36
C LYS A 1107 11.08 -33.08 16.90
N ILE A 1108 12.07 -33.25 16.03
CA ILE A 1108 11.89 -33.17 14.58
C ILE A 1108 12.12 -34.56 13.99
N ILE A 1109 11.21 -35.01 13.12
CA ILE A 1109 11.37 -36.25 12.34
C ILE A 1109 11.48 -35.95 10.85
N HIS A 1110 12.18 -36.81 10.12
CA HIS A 1110 12.29 -36.75 8.65
C HIS A 1110 11.31 -37.73 7.99
N SER A 1111 10.81 -37.34 6.83
CA SER A 1111 9.82 -38.07 6.04
C SER A 1111 10.07 -37.89 4.55
N ASN A 1112 9.36 -38.65 3.71
CA ASN A 1112 9.27 -38.35 2.29
C ASN A 1112 8.71 -36.94 2.08
N ALA A 1113 9.33 -36.17 1.17
CA ALA A 1113 8.93 -34.81 0.83
C ALA A 1113 7.46 -34.68 0.40
N ASN A 1114 6.88 -35.75 -0.16
CA ASN A 1114 5.49 -35.79 -0.61
C ASN A 1114 4.44 -35.82 0.53
N GLY A 1115 4.86 -35.95 1.79
CA GLY A 1115 3.99 -35.98 2.96
C GLY A 1115 3.51 -37.36 3.43
N GLU A 1116 4.09 -38.47 2.93
CA GLU A 1116 3.75 -39.84 3.34
C GLU A 1116 4.80 -40.47 4.26
N GLY A 1117 4.35 -41.40 5.11
CA GLY A 1117 5.23 -42.32 5.86
C GLY A 1117 5.84 -41.75 7.15
N TRP A 1118 5.22 -40.74 7.75
CA TRP A 1118 5.71 -40.11 8.98
C TRP A 1118 4.92 -40.45 10.23
N CYS A 1119 3.71 -41.02 10.12
CA CYS A 1119 2.81 -41.29 11.24
C CYS A 1119 3.48 -42.14 12.34
N ASP A 1120 4.12 -43.25 11.99
CA ASP A 1120 4.73 -44.16 12.97
C ASP A 1120 5.93 -43.54 13.68
N SER A 1121 6.76 -42.81 12.94
CA SER A 1121 7.89 -42.04 13.48
C SER A 1121 7.41 -40.93 14.41
N ALA A 1122 6.32 -40.25 14.07
CA ALA A 1122 5.72 -39.21 14.91
C ALA A 1122 5.14 -39.80 16.19
N LEU A 1123 4.39 -40.90 16.10
CA LEU A 1123 3.85 -41.56 17.29
C LEU A 1123 4.97 -41.99 18.25
N LYS A 1124 6.06 -42.56 17.71
CA LYS A 1124 7.24 -42.90 18.51
C LYS A 1124 7.85 -41.67 19.17
N ALA A 1125 8.05 -40.57 18.43
CA ALA A 1125 8.59 -39.34 18.98
C ALA A 1125 7.69 -38.73 20.08
N ILE A 1126 6.37 -38.78 19.89
CA ILE A 1126 5.37 -38.33 20.89
C ILE A 1126 5.45 -39.21 22.14
N ASN A 1127 5.44 -40.53 21.99
CA ASN A 1127 5.58 -41.47 23.10
C ASN A 1127 6.87 -41.22 23.90
N ASP A 1128 7.98 -41.00 23.22
CA ASP A 1128 9.26 -40.68 23.86
C ASP A 1128 9.15 -39.39 24.70
N LEU A 1129 8.57 -38.32 24.14
CA LEU A 1129 8.38 -37.03 24.81
C LEU A 1129 7.52 -37.15 26.08
N PHE A 1130 6.49 -37.99 26.05
CA PHE A 1130 5.67 -38.32 27.22
C PHE A 1130 6.35 -39.28 28.20
N SER A 1131 7.22 -40.19 27.72
CA SER A 1131 7.92 -41.16 28.57
C SER A 1131 9.08 -40.56 29.36
N GLU A 1132 9.75 -39.53 28.83
CA GLU A 1132 10.73 -38.72 29.57
C GLU A 1132 10.10 -37.89 30.71
N HIS A 1133 8.83 -38.14 31.03
CA HIS A 1133 8.07 -37.58 32.15
C HIS A 1133 7.93 -38.57 33.32
N HIS A 1134 8.20 -39.87 33.11
CA HIS A 1134 8.05 -40.91 34.10
C HIS A 1134 9.36 -41.33 34.76
#